data_AF-A0A2N1U463-F1
#
_entry.id   AF-A0A2N1U463-F1
#
_cell.length_a   1.000
_cell.length_b   1.000
_cell.length_c   1.000
_cell.angle_alpha   90.00
_cell.angle_beta   90.00
_cell.angle_gamma   90.00
#
_symmetry.space_group_name_H-M   'P 1'
#
loop_
_entity.id
_entity.type
_entity.pdbx_description
1 polymer ?
#
loop_
_entity_poly.entity_id
_entity_poly.type
_entity_poly.pdbx_seq_one_letter_code
_entity_poly.pdbx_strand_id
1 'polypeptide(L)'
;MKRAWFKQLCLALLLATVAGIGYAADSLQAVIETNRKKVITVTSISPDGWIEHTPVGGSKIKIFFKDIAKIEHDIKTREHTVTTLDGNTQKLTRAWIFTSSSGAYLKFTGTYQDGKDADGSISGGEIASIIFSKAAATPAQPEPKAADSATTAPKQPEPKTDDSAAAEPVKTAPTKVVDPTVRPKVPSKRLPTGNLDYCYDQITEFDKNIDAIIDKYNKVKAAGKLYEPCKDRSGNDSWNWLSLQIDIQWLFSDIIGYYYSALKDGWETTDPDVNPLHAKIGNAAKKAEQMGYWTCANTSEKLDAARPDFFKNWDKIRLNAFEAMVLTTQMKNAQQGQELMETAKSRVASAEKYFSDEGTQPHPALLRLKTEVARLEKECEAGFKSAGNAKDEAYAAWEALNAEKERLNNIMYEIENGQIHPNDYVEFIEKLEKFEKTDSADMRAKIEILGKTCGNDTENLEAAMEKLLGKNPSGWDWSANVKYFDKILKKITPLRKDLGEAIATQAKQNLQGIGSYADDLRAKKFGELKDLVQLGLRYDPHNTDLIDLVNKVDESAAGDAAALAKQIAERQWPGDHKGFSGPGTPAELNQAALDYFNSTCRPIEKAHKACIVESDWYCFKRNIFGQPIQWALTFWVAVDVEGETNDEEVYAWSISFLTAENVGVDKAPPFKMAAFNGKKRMKRANVPGLK
;
A
#
# COMPACT_ATOMS: atom_id res chain seq x y z
N MET A 1 7.22 -30.92 -0.63
CA MET A 1 8.28 -30.88 -1.67
C MET A 1 7.72 -30.44 -3.04
N LYS A 2 7.14 -29.24 -3.14
CA LYS A 2 6.60 -28.69 -4.41
C LYS A 2 6.75 -27.16 -4.46
N ARG A 3 7.98 -26.67 -4.35
CA ARG A 3 8.31 -25.23 -4.53
C ARG A 3 9.60 -24.96 -5.32
N ALA A 4 10.23 -26.00 -5.89
CA ALA A 4 11.47 -25.86 -6.66
C ALA A 4 11.29 -25.88 -8.18
N TRP A 5 10.09 -26.17 -8.71
CA TRP A 5 9.88 -26.39 -10.15
C TRP A 5 9.33 -25.19 -10.93
N PHE A 6 9.02 -24.07 -10.26
CA PHE A 6 8.47 -22.87 -10.92
C PHE A 6 9.51 -21.74 -11.09
N LYS A 7 10.70 -21.87 -10.49
CA LYS A 7 11.77 -20.85 -10.58
C LYS A 7 12.77 -21.08 -11.72
N GLN A 8 12.77 -22.24 -12.38
CA GLN A 8 13.59 -22.50 -13.57
C GLN A 8 12.86 -22.19 -14.89
N LEU A 9 11.54 -22.02 -14.89
CA LEU A 9 10.79 -21.63 -16.10
C LEU A 9 10.80 -20.10 -16.35
N CYS A 10 10.96 -19.28 -15.31
CA CYS A 10 11.02 -17.81 -15.44
C CYS A 10 12.42 -17.25 -15.73
N LEU A 11 13.49 -18.06 -15.65
CA LEU A 11 14.86 -17.65 -16.00
C LEU A 11 15.29 -18.12 -17.40
N ALA A 12 14.55 -19.06 -18.01
CA ALA A 12 14.73 -19.48 -19.40
C ALA A 12 13.86 -18.70 -20.41
N LEU A 13 12.84 -17.94 -19.94
CA LEU A 13 12.02 -17.06 -20.79
C LEU A 13 12.47 -15.59 -20.80
N LEU A 14 13.53 -15.24 -20.06
CA LEU A 14 14.11 -13.89 -20.01
C LEU A 14 15.48 -13.78 -20.70
N LEU A 15 15.92 -14.86 -21.38
CA LEU A 15 17.10 -14.89 -22.24
C LEU A 15 16.78 -15.34 -23.68
N ALA A 16 15.49 -15.34 -24.06
CA ALA A 16 15.02 -15.70 -25.41
C ALA A 16 14.25 -14.57 -26.11
N THR A 17 14.49 -13.30 -25.74
CA THR A 17 14.03 -12.12 -26.50
C THR A 17 15.16 -11.15 -26.87
N VAL A 18 16.42 -11.58 -26.76
CA VAL A 18 17.59 -10.92 -27.38
C VAL A 18 18.31 -11.92 -28.30
N ALA A 19 17.53 -12.61 -29.11
CA ALA A 19 17.97 -13.08 -30.40
C ALA A 19 16.86 -12.63 -31.35
N GLY A 20 16.86 -11.32 -31.63
CA GLY A 20 16.15 -10.81 -32.78
C GLY A 20 16.61 -11.66 -33.95
N ILE A 21 15.69 -12.47 -34.47
CA ILE A 21 15.72 -12.83 -35.88
C ILE A 21 15.63 -11.46 -36.56
N GLY A 22 16.80 -10.86 -36.79
CA GLY A 22 16.96 -9.81 -37.75
C GLY A 22 16.55 -10.46 -39.05
N TYR A 23 15.29 -10.30 -39.42
CA TYR A 23 15.00 -10.03 -40.81
C TYR A 23 15.97 -8.90 -41.15
N ALA A 24 17.06 -9.23 -41.83
CA ALA A 24 17.87 -8.26 -42.52
C ALA A 24 16.93 -7.64 -43.55
N ALA A 25 16.14 -6.66 -43.10
CA ALA A 25 15.37 -5.82 -43.99
C ALA A 25 16.46 -5.10 -44.77
N ASP A 26 16.57 -5.41 -46.07
CA ASP A 26 17.61 -4.87 -46.96
C ASP A 26 17.74 -3.38 -46.70
N SER A 27 18.78 -2.99 -45.96
CA SER A 27 18.97 -1.60 -45.57
C SER A 27 19.25 -0.82 -46.83
N LEU A 28 18.40 0.16 -47.14
CA LEU A 28 18.56 0.96 -48.34
C LEU A 28 19.79 1.86 -48.17
N GLN A 29 20.68 1.83 -49.15
CA GLN A 29 21.77 2.79 -49.25
C GLN A 29 21.28 3.99 -50.05
N ALA A 30 21.74 5.19 -49.69
CA ALA A 30 21.35 6.40 -50.39
C ALA A 30 22.43 7.48 -50.32
N VAL A 31 22.31 8.49 -51.16
CA VAL A 31 23.00 9.76 -51.01
C VAL A 31 21.95 10.82 -50.68
N ILE A 32 22.10 11.48 -49.54
CA ILE A 32 21.20 12.55 -49.10
C ILE A 32 21.92 13.89 -49.27
N GLU A 33 21.33 14.79 -50.03
CA GLU A 33 21.71 16.20 -50.03
C GLU A 33 20.73 16.95 -49.12
N THR A 34 21.25 17.76 -48.19
CA THR A 34 20.45 18.62 -47.33
C THR A 34 20.18 19.97 -47.99
N ASN A 35 19.16 20.69 -47.52
CA ASN A 35 18.88 22.07 -47.93
C ASN A 35 20.02 23.06 -47.64
N ARG A 36 21.00 22.66 -46.81
CA ARG A 36 22.23 23.41 -46.53
C ARG A 36 23.42 22.95 -47.39
N LYS A 37 23.16 22.21 -48.48
CA LYS A 37 24.18 21.70 -49.41
C LYS A 37 25.21 20.76 -48.78
N LYS A 38 24.89 20.16 -47.62
CA LYS A 38 25.66 19.03 -47.08
C LYS A 38 25.23 17.75 -47.76
N VAL A 39 26.20 16.96 -48.22
CA VAL A 39 25.97 15.64 -48.80
C VAL A 39 26.38 14.58 -47.80
N ILE A 40 25.52 13.59 -47.62
CA ILE A 40 25.66 12.47 -46.69
C ILE A 40 25.56 11.18 -47.49
N THR A 41 26.60 10.36 -47.44
CA THR A 41 26.58 9.00 -47.98
C THR A 41 26.03 8.07 -46.93
N VAL A 42 24.83 7.57 -47.15
CA VAL A 42 24.09 6.75 -46.20
C VAL A 42 24.28 5.27 -46.52
N THR A 43 24.82 4.54 -45.55
CA THR A 43 25.10 3.11 -45.66
C THR A 43 23.93 2.26 -45.19
N SER A 44 22.99 2.83 -44.43
CA SER A 44 21.76 2.16 -44.00
C SER A 44 20.63 3.15 -43.71
N ILE A 45 19.48 2.94 -44.37
CA ILE A 45 18.17 3.54 -44.09
C ILE A 45 17.16 2.42 -43.87
N SER A 46 16.24 2.63 -42.93
CA SER A 46 15.13 1.71 -42.70
C SER A 46 14.25 1.58 -43.95
N PRO A 47 14.03 0.35 -44.49
CA PRO A 47 13.31 0.15 -45.75
C PRO A 47 11.80 0.40 -45.66
N ASP A 48 11.27 0.61 -44.45
CA ASP A 48 9.87 0.97 -44.19
C ASP A 48 9.58 2.46 -44.35
N GLY A 49 10.52 3.28 -44.83
CA GLY A 49 10.24 4.68 -45.17
C GLY A 49 9.37 4.86 -46.40
N TRP A 50 8.60 5.95 -46.45
CA TRP A 50 7.75 6.34 -47.56
C TRP A 50 7.68 7.86 -47.70
N ILE A 51 7.39 8.34 -48.90
CA ILE A 51 6.86 9.68 -49.10
C ILE A 51 5.33 9.58 -49.18
N GLU A 52 4.64 10.35 -48.36
CA GLU A 52 3.18 10.46 -48.36
C GLU A 52 2.77 11.78 -48.98
N HIS A 53 1.83 11.78 -49.92
CA HIS A 53 1.24 13.00 -50.43
C HIS A 53 -0.29 12.92 -50.41
N THR A 54 -0.94 14.08 -50.30
CA THR A 54 -2.40 14.18 -50.37
C THR A 54 -2.78 15.04 -51.57
N PRO A 55 -3.32 14.43 -52.65
CA PRO A 55 -3.84 15.21 -53.77
C PRO A 55 -4.98 16.12 -53.29
N VAL A 56 -5.19 17.25 -53.95
CA VAL A 56 -6.30 18.16 -53.62
C VAL A 56 -7.63 17.40 -53.72
N GLY A 57 -8.39 17.35 -52.63
CA GLY A 57 -9.65 16.62 -52.54
C GLY A 57 -9.55 15.09 -52.56
N GLY A 58 -8.34 14.52 -52.44
CA GLY A 58 -8.09 13.08 -52.48
C GLY A 58 -7.67 12.50 -51.13
N SER A 59 -7.57 11.16 -51.06
CA SER A 59 -7.00 10.44 -49.91
C SER A 59 -5.47 10.44 -49.94
N LYS A 60 -4.85 10.26 -48.77
CA LYS A 60 -3.40 10.09 -48.63
C LYS A 60 -2.88 8.92 -49.48
N ILE A 61 -1.84 9.15 -50.26
CA ILE A 61 -1.14 8.17 -51.08
C ILE A 61 0.29 8.02 -50.54
N LYS A 62 0.74 6.77 -50.36
CA LYS A 62 2.08 6.44 -49.87
C LYS A 62 2.91 5.79 -50.98
N ILE A 63 4.14 6.26 -51.17
CA ILE A 63 5.14 5.67 -52.07
C ILE A 63 6.34 5.26 -51.23
N PHE A 64 6.62 3.97 -51.11
CA PHE A 64 7.68 3.47 -50.24
C PHE A 64 9.07 3.69 -50.85
N PHE A 65 10.07 3.93 -50.01
CA PHE A 65 11.45 4.16 -50.43
C PHE A 65 12.03 3.01 -51.25
N LYS A 66 11.65 1.77 -50.92
CA LYS A 66 12.06 0.59 -51.68
C LYS A 66 11.61 0.62 -53.14
N ASP A 67 10.61 1.45 -53.48
CA ASP A 67 10.06 1.60 -54.83
C ASP A 67 10.53 2.89 -55.51
N ILE A 68 11.39 3.68 -54.85
CA ILE A 68 11.85 5.00 -55.29
C ILE A 68 13.32 4.95 -55.66
N ALA A 69 13.66 5.46 -56.85
CA ALA A 69 15.03 5.69 -57.26
C ALA A 69 15.56 7.03 -56.72
N LYS A 70 14.73 8.08 -56.75
CA LYS A 70 15.14 9.45 -56.44
C LYS A 70 13.99 10.28 -55.87
N ILE A 71 14.31 11.13 -54.91
CA ILE A 71 13.45 12.21 -54.40
C ILE A 71 14.23 13.52 -54.52
N GLU A 72 13.63 14.53 -55.10
CA GLU A 72 14.16 15.89 -55.15
C GLU A 72 13.15 16.85 -54.54
N HIS A 73 13.58 17.73 -53.66
CA HIS A 73 12.75 18.72 -53.01
C HIS A 73 13.16 20.11 -53.48
N ASP A 74 12.24 20.81 -54.14
CA ASP A 74 12.42 22.21 -54.49
C ASP A 74 12.00 23.07 -53.31
N ILE A 75 12.97 23.64 -52.60
CA ILE A 75 12.71 24.47 -51.42
C ILE A 75 11.87 25.73 -51.71
N LYS A 76 11.88 26.23 -52.95
CA LYS A 76 11.13 27.44 -53.33
C LYS A 76 9.65 27.14 -53.54
N THR A 77 9.34 25.99 -54.15
CA THR A 77 7.96 25.57 -54.45
C THR A 77 7.42 24.59 -53.41
N ARG A 78 8.28 24.03 -52.55
CA ARG A 78 8.03 22.89 -51.64
C ARG A 78 7.46 21.67 -52.35
N GLU A 79 7.73 21.52 -53.66
CA GLU A 79 7.37 20.35 -54.45
C GLU A 79 8.42 19.25 -54.30
N HIS A 80 7.96 18.01 -54.23
CA HIS A 80 8.83 16.84 -54.30
C HIS A 80 8.71 16.20 -55.69
N THR A 81 9.82 16.06 -56.41
CA THR A 81 9.87 15.24 -57.62
C THR A 81 10.34 13.85 -57.22
N VAL A 82 9.48 12.85 -57.39
CA VAL A 82 9.75 11.46 -57.06
C VAL A 82 9.91 10.67 -58.34
N THR A 83 11.06 10.02 -58.50
CA THR A 83 11.31 9.07 -59.58
C THR A 83 11.30 7.67 -59.00
N THR A 84 10.40 6.81 -59.48
CA THR A 84 10.30 5.40 -59.08
C THR A 84 11.37 4.55 -59.75
N LEU A 85 11.59 3.32 -59.27
CA LEU A 85 12.63 2.42 -59.79
C LEU A 85 12.45 2.04 -61.27
N ASP A 86 11.23 2.13 -61.80
CA ASP A 86 10.88 1.93 -63.21
C ASP A 86 11.12 3.17 -64.09
N GLY A 87 11.61 4.28 -63.51
CA GLY A 87 11.93 5.52 -64.21
C GLY A 87 10.77 6.51 -64.32
N ASN A 88 9.57 6.16 -63.85
CA ASN A 88 8.44 7.09 -63.85
C ASN A 88 8.69 8.23 -62.86
N THR A 89 8.46 9.46 -63.31
CA THR A 89 8.68 10.66 -62.48
C THR A 89 7.36 11.38 -62.24
N GLN A 90 7.06 11.67 -60.98
CA GLN A 90 5.87 12.37 -60.54
C GLN A 90 6.23 13.57 -59.69
N LYS A 91 5.61 14.72 -59.96
CA LYS A 91 5.65 15.87 -59.07
C LYS A 91 4.56 15.75 -58.01
N LEU A 92 4.97 15.77 -56.76
CA LEU A 92 4.12 15.68 -55.59
C LEU A 92 4.10 17.03 -54.88
N THR A 93 2.94 17.65 -54.86
CA THR A 93 2.64 18.76 -53.94
C THR A 93 2.14 18.18 -52.62
N ARG A 94 2.30 18.92 -51.51
CA ARG A 94 1.79 18.51 -50.18
C ARG A 94 2.35 17.16 -49.70
N ALA A 95 3.62 16.89 -50.02
CA ALA A 95 4.29 15.63 -49.74
C ALA A 95 5.21 15.74 -48.51
N TRP A 96 5.26 14.66 -47.72
CA TRP A 96 6.09 14.54 -46.53
C TRP A 96 6.84 13.22 -46.55
N ILE A 97 8.11 13.26 -46.16
CA ILE A 97 8.97 12.09 -46.07
C ILE A 97 8.85 11.49 -44.65
N PHE A 98 8.43 10.22 -44.57
CA PHE A 98 8.25 9.44 -43.34
C PHE A 98 9.11 8.18 -43.36
N THR A 99 9.51 7.71 -42.19
CA THR A 99 10.62 6.73 -42.10
C THR A 99 10.43 5.65 -41.05
N SER A 100 9.25 5.64 -40.42
CA SER A 100 8.66 4.53 -39.68
C SER A 100 7.24 4.94 -39.24
N SER A 101 6.47 3.98 -38.69
CA SER A 101 5.14 4.24 -38.11
C SER A 101 5.13 5.19 -36.91
N SER A 102 6.29 5.57 -36.35
CA SER A 102 6.40 6.30 -35.07
C SER A 102 7.24 7.57 -35.08
N GLY A 103 7.74 8.06 -36.24
CA GLY A 103 8.67 9.21 -36.25
C GLY A 103 8.55 10.18 -37.43
N ALA A 104 8.80 11.46 -37.14
CA ALA A 104 8.90 12.57 -38.12
C ALA A 104 10.32 12.76 -38.71
N TYR A 105 11.24 11.83 -38.42
CA TYR A 105 12.66 11.96 -38.74
C TYR A 105 13.24 10.68 -39.33
N LEU A 106 13.97 10.83 -40.45
CA LEU A 106 14.78 9.80 -41.09
C LEU A 106 15.99 9.48 -40.23
N LYS A 107 16.03 8.29 -39.64
CA LYS A 107 17.22 7.76 -38.99
C LYS A 107 18.11 7.09 -40.04
N PHE A 108 19.40 7.39 -39.98
CA PHE A 108 20.37 6.82 -40.91
C PHE A 108 21.73 6.63 -40.25
N THR A 109 22.51 5.70 -40.81
CA THR A 109 23.95 5.54 -40.55
C THR A 109 24.69 5.97 -41.80
N GLY A 110 25.70 6.81 -41.69
CA GLY A 110 26.37 7.35 -42.86
C GLY A 110 27.53 8.27 -42.54
N THR A 111 28.17 8.79 -43.59
CA THR A 111 29.31 9.69 -43.47
C THR A 111 29.07 10.98 -44.26
N TYR A 112 29.56 12.09 -43.72
CA TYR A 112 29.66 13.35 -44.47
C TYR A 112 30.76 13.23 -45.54
N GLN A 113 30.75 14.14 -46.52
CA GLN A 113 31.81 14.22 -47.53
C GLN A 113 33.23 14.39 -46.95
N ASP A 114 33.37 14.95 -45.75
CA ASP A 114 34.67 15.11 -45.06
C ASP A 114 35.11 13.85 -44.28
N GLY A 115 34.38 12.75 -44.41
CA GLY A 115 34.69 11.45 -43.79
C GLY A 115 34.28 11.32 -42.33
N LYS A 116 33.64 12.35 -41.73
CA LYS A 116 33.11 12.26 -40.36
C LYS A 116 31.80 11.48 -40.33
N ASP A 117 31.59 10.76 -39.23
CA ASP A 117 30.33 10.08 -38.94
C ASP A 117 29.17 11.09 -38.95
N ALA A 118 28.12 10.76 -39.69
CA ALA A 118 26.91 11.54 -39.84
C ALA A 118 25.69 10.88 -39.18
N ASP A 119 25.90 9.77 -38.47
CA ASP A 119 24.87 8.99 -37.79
C ASP A 119 23.93 9.88 -37.00
N GLY A 120 22.63 9.73 -37.27
CA GLY A 120 21.65 10.61 -36.64
C GLY A 120 20.28 10.54 -37.29
N SER A 121 19.51 11.60 -37.07
CA SER A 121 18.17 11.77 -37.59
C SER A 121 18.05 13.08 -38.36
N ILE A 122 17.48 13.06 -39.56
CA ILE A 122 17.20 14.26 -40.36
C ILE A 122 15.69 14.39 -40.61
N SER A 123 15.15 15.59 -40.46
CA SER A 123 13.73 15.82 -40.77
C SER A 123 13.51 15.88 -42.28
N GLY A 124 12.34 15.45 -42.77
CA GLY A 124 12.03 15.52 -44.21
C GLY A 124 12.19 16.94 -44.79
N GLY A 125 11.90 17.98 -43.99
CA GLY A 125 12.05 19.39 -44.38
C GLY A 125 13.50 19.88 -44.50
N GLU A 126 14.50 19.09 -44.07
CA GLU A 126 15.92 19.41 -44.22
C GLU A 126 16.56 18.74 -45.43
N ILE A 127 15.83 17.85 -46.10
CA ILE A 127 16.30 17.10 -47.26
C ILE A 127 16.04 17.92 -48.53
N ALA A 128 17.09 18.10 -49.33
CA ALA A 128 17.03 18.66 -50.69
C ALA A 128 16.93 17.55 -51.73
N SER A 129 17.62 16.43 -51.54
CA SER A 129 17.44 15.25 -52.39
C SER A 129 17.83 13.95 -51.67
N ILE A 130 17.25 12.84 -52.11
CA ILE A 130 17.64 11.48 -51.77
C ILE A 130 17.81 10.72 -53.07
N ILE A 131 18.96 10.10 -53.29
CA ILE A 131 19.20 9.19 -54.40
C ILE A 131 19.43 7.81 -53.80
N PHE A 132 18.52 6.87 -54.02
CA PHE A 132 18.66 5.51 -53.52
C PHE A 132 19.58 4.70 -54.43
N SER A 133 20.55 4.01 -53.84
CA SER A 133 21.44 3.11 -54.54
C SER A 133 20.73 1.78 -54.77
N LYS A 134 20.80 1.26 -56.00
CA LYS A 134 20.31 -0.09 -56.32
C LYS A 134 21.14 -1.10 -55.52
N ALA A 135 20.52 -1.87 -54.63
CA ALA A 135 21.24 -2.86 -53.82
C ALA A 135 22.02 -3.82 -54.75
N ALA A 136 23.32 -3.98 -54.51
CA ALA A 136 24.14 -4.93 -55.24
C ALA A 136 23.64 -6.35 -54.95
N ALA A 137 23.22 -7.08 -55.99
CA ALA A 137 22.83 -8.48 -55.86
C ALA A 137 23.99 -9.29 -55.28
N THR A 138 23.73 -10.03 -54.21
CA THR A 138 24.69 -10.92 -53.56
C THR A 138 25.26 -11.95 -54.56
N PRO A 139 26.59 -12.22 -54.60
CA PRO A 139 27.16 -13.16 -55.55
C PRO A 139 26.69 -14.60 -55.28
N ALA A 140 26.23 -15.30 -56.33
CA ALA A 140 25.83 -16.69 -56.27
C ALA A 140 27.04 -17.64 -56.12
N GLN A 141 26.92 -18.64 -55.25
CA GLN A 141 27.77 -19.85 -55.21
C GLN A 141 27.23 -20.90 -56.21
N PRO A 142 28.09 -21.78 -56.77
CA PRO A 142 27.87 -22.43 -58.07
C PRO A 142 26.92 -23.64 -58.04
N GLU A 143 26.17 -23.81 -59.14
CA GLU A 143 25.18 -24.87 -59.40
C GLU A 143 25.75 -26.31 -59.45
N PRO A 144 24.85 -27.31 -59.34
CA PRO A 144 24.78 -28.25 -60.45
C PRO A 144 23.36 -28.61 -60.95
N LYS A 145 23.21 -28.41 -62.27
CA LYS A 145 22.51 -29.23 -63.30
C LYS A 145 20.97 -29.39 -63.30
N ALA A 146 20.42 -28.72 -64.32
CA ALA A 146 19.57 -29.22 -65.42
C ALA A 146 18.18 -29.82 -65.14
N ALA A 147 17.15 -29.16 -65.68
CA ALA A 147 16.22 -29.77 -66.63
C ALA A 147 15.48 -28.68 -67.44
N ASP A 148 15.25 -28.99 -68.71
CA ASP A 148 14.62 -28.20 -69.76
C ASP A 148 13.27 -27.58 -69.40
N SER A 149 12.92 -26.44 -70.02
CA SER A 149 11.90 -26.37 -71.08
C SER A 149 11.58 -24.92 -71.49
N ALA A 150 11.39 -24.75 -72.80
CA ALA A 150 10.98 -23.57 -73.56
C ALA A 150 9.76 -22.82 -72.97
N THR A 151 9.41 -21.58 -73.32
CA THR A 151 9.10 -21.11 -74.69
C THR A 151 8.73 -19.60 -74.68
N THR A 152 9.17 -18.89 -75.72
CA THR A 152 8.51 -17.76 -76.43
C THR A 152 8.04 -16.48 -75.72
N ALA A 153 8.69 -15.37 -76.12
CA ALA A 153 8.05 -14.07 -76.35
C ALA A 153 7.05 -14.14 -77.54
N PRO A 154 6.15 -13.15 -77.73
CA PRO A 154 6.54 -12.06 -78.64
C PRO A 154 5.92 -10.66 -78.40
N LYS A 155 6.74 -9.66 -78.79
CA LYS A 155 6.44 -8.48 -79.63
C LYS A 155 5.33 -7.47 -79.25
N GLN A 156 5.82 -6.27 -78.93
CA GLN A 156 5.49 -4.95 -79.50
C GLN A 156 4.56 -4.96 -80.74
N PRO A 157 3.76 -3.89 -80.94
CA PRO A 157 4.30 -2.80 -81.76
C PRO A 157 3.91 -1.38 -81.32
N GLU A 158 4.88 -0.49 -81.48
CA GLU A 158 4.76 0.94 -81.83
C GLU A 158 3.77 1.17 -83.01
N PRO A 159 3.20 2.37 -83.29
CA PRO A 159 4.03 3.55 -83.58
C PRO A 159 3.44 4.99 -83.45
N LYS A 160 4.35 5.98 -83.51
CA LYS A 160 4.33 7.26 -84.29
C LYS A 160 3.30 8.35 -83.95
N THR A 161 3.69 9.55 -83.47
CA THR A 161 4.44 10.71 -84.02
C THR A 161 3.54 11.86 -84.54
N ASP A 162 4.02 13.07 -84.22
CA ASP A 162 3.92 14.35 -84.94
C ASP A 162 2.80 15.38 -84.61
N ASP A 163 3.28 16.43 -83.92
CA ASP A 163 3.37 17.83 -84.35
C ASP A 163 2.14 18.75 -84.49
N SER A 164 2.30 19.88 -83.79
CA SER A 164 2.30 21.26 -84.32
C SER A 164 1.28 22.23 -83.72
N ALA A 165 1.78 23.45 -83.56
CA ALA A 165 1.21 24.62 -82.95
C ALA A 165 0.31 25.42 -83.91
N ALA A 166 -0.57 26.26 -83.35
CA ALA A 166 -0.78 27.66 -83.74
C ALA A 166 -1.84 28.34 -82.83
N ALA A 167 -1.72 29.65 -82.69
CA ALA A 167 -2.36 30.50 -81.69
C ALA A 167 -3.55 31.35 -82.20
N GLU A 168 -4.42 31.71 -81.24
CA GLU A 168 -5.30 32.91 -81.12
C GLU A 168 -6.47 33.17 -82.10
N PRO A 169 -7.49 34.04 -81.79
CA PRO A 169 -7.64 34.99 -80.66
C PRO A 169 -9.03 35.05 -79.93
N VAL A 170 -9.01 35.86 -78.87
CA VAL A 170 -10.01 36.49 -77.97
C VAL A 170 -11.45 36.75 -78.50
N LYS A 171 -12.44 36.44 -77.64
CA LYS A 171 -13.77 37.11 -77.57
C LYS A 171 -14.18 37.33 -76.11
N THR A 172 -14.77 38.50 -75.82
CA THR A 172 -15.18 39.02 -74.50
C THR A 172 -16.67 38.85 -74.18
N ALA A 173 -16.95 38.84 -72.86
CA ALA A 173 -18.22 38.97 -72.09
C ALA A 173 -19.10 37.71 -71.88
N PRO A 174 -19.87 37.57 -70.76
CA PRO A 174 -20.15 38.51 -69.66
C PRO A 174 -19.88 37.97 -68.22
N THR A 175 -19.90 38.88 -67.24
CA THR A 175 -19.65 38.66 -65.81
C THR A 175 -20.70 37.75 -65.17
N LYS A 176 -20.26 36.61 -64.64
CA LYS A 176 -21.07 35.67 -63.86
C LYS A 176 -20.98 36.07 -62.38
N VAL A 177 -22.11 36.15 -61.69
CA VAL A 177 -22.18 36.26 -60.22
C VAL A 177 -21.45 35.07 -59.62
N VAL A 178 -20.37 35.32 -58.88
CA VAL A 178 -19.53 34.30 -58.26
C VAL A 178 -20.15 33.90 -56.93
N ASP A 179 -20.43 32.62 -56.78
CA ASP A 179 -20.81 31.97 -55.53
C ASP A 179 -19.68 32.17 -54.48
N PRO A 180 -19.95 32.83 -53.33
CA PRO A 180 -18.95 33.08 -52.30
C PRO A 180 -18.41 31.79 -51.63
N THR A 181 -18.93 30.62 -51.98
CA THR A 181 -18.42 29.32 -51.51
C THR A 181 -17.24 28.76 -52.32
N VAL A 182 -16.86 29.38 -53.45
CA VAL A 182 -15.79 28.88 -54.32
C VAL A 182 -14.51 29.73 -54.22
N ARG A 183 -13.38 29.06 -53.94
CA ARG A 183 -12.02 29.62 -53.85
C ARG A 183 -11.67 30.54 -55.05
N PRO A 184 -11.00 31.69 -54.84
CA PRO A 184 -10.38 32.45 -55.92
C PRO A 184 -9.30 31.60 -56.63
N LYS A 185 -9.42 31.43 -57.96
CA LYS A 185 -8.51 30.57 -58.76
C LYS A 185 -7.11 31.16 -59.03
N VAL A 186 -6.77 32.33 -58.50
CA VAL A 186 -5.50 33.00 -58.80
C VAL A 186 -4.53 32.83 -57.62
N PRO A 187 -3.27 32.37 -57.84
CA PRO A 187 -2.32 32.20 -56.75
C PRO A 187 -1.99 33.55 -56.10
N SER A 188 -2.09 33.62 -54.77
CA SER A 188 -1.55 34.74 -54.01
C SER A 188 -0.01 34.73 -54.15
N LYS A 189 0.62 35.91 -54.16
CA LYS A 189 2.09 36.09 -54.30
C LYS A 189 2.92 35.50 -53.15
N ARG A 190 2.33 34.75 -52.21
CA ARG A 190 3.00 34.26 -50.98
C ARG A 190 3.21 32.74 -51.05
N LEU A 191 4.27 32.25 -50.40
CA LEU A 191 4.73 30.85 -50.49
C LEU A 191 3.60 29.86 -50.13
N PRO A 192 3.33 28.83 -50.95
CA PRO A 192 2.30 27.83 -50.66
C PRO A 192 2.79 26.88 -49.56
N THR A 193 2.45 27.15 -48.30
CA THR A 193 2.89 26.31 -47.17
C THR A 193 2.01 25.11 -46.89
N GLY A 194 0.95 24.89 -47.69
CA GLY A 194 0.03 23.75 -47.54
C GLY A 194 -0.83 23.78 -46.27
N ASN A 195 -0.42 24.49 -45.20
CA ASN A 195 -1.14 24.61 -43.93
C ASN A 195 -2.52 25.22 -44.08
N LEU A 196 -2.69 26.19 -44.97
CA LEU A 196 -4.01 26.74 -45.27
C LEU A 196 -4.92 25.67 -45.89
N ASP A 197 -4.41 24.93 -46.87
CA ASP A 197 -5.15 23.83 -47.52
C ASP A 197 -5.43 22.69 -46.51
N TYR A 198 -4.47 22.35 -45.64
CA TYR A 198 -4.67 21.38 -44.56
C TYR A 198 -5.75 21.84 -43.59
N CYS A 199 -5.83 23.14 -43.26
CA CYS A 199 -6.90 23.68 -42.43
C CYS A 199 -8.28 23.48 -43.09
N TYR A 200 -8.41 23.77 -44.39
CA TYR A 200 -9.64 23.48 -45.15
C TYR A 200 -9.99 21.99 -45.17
N ASP A 201 -9.00 21.12 -45.36
CA ASP A 201 -9.21 19.66 -45.34
C ASP A 201 -9.66 19.18 -43.95
N GLN A 202 -9.06 19.69 -42.87
CA GLN A 202 -9.47 19.34 -41.51
C GLN A 202 -10.87 19.86 -41.16
N ILE A 203 -11.26 21.04 -41.64
CA ILE A 203 -12.64 21.53 -41.50
C ILE A 203 -13.61 20.57 -42.22
N THR A 204 -13.25 20.13 -43.43
CA THR A 204 -14.06 19.18 -44.20
C THR A 204 -14.18 17.84 -43.47
N GLU A 205 -13.09 17.32 -42.92
CA GLU A 205 -13.08 16.09 -42.13
C GLU A 205 -13.87 16.26 -40.82
N PHE A 206 -13.77 17.40 -40.15
CA PHE A 206 -14.58 17.71 -38.98
C PHE A 206 -16.07 17.72 -39.33
N ASP A 207 -16.48 18.44 -40.39
CA ASP A 207 -17.88 18.51 -40.82
C ASP A 207 -18.44 17.14 -41.20
N LYS A 208 -17.61 16.25 -41.77
CA LYS A 208 -18.00 14.88 -42.10
C LYS A 208 -18.26 14.01 -40.87
N ASN A 209 -17.55 14.24 -39.76
CA ASN A 209 -17.60 13.38 -38.58
C ASN A 209 -18.45 13.94 -37.44
N ILE A 210 -18.60 15.27 -37.34
CA ILE A 210 -19.22 15.92 -36.18
C ILE A 210 -20.69 15.55 -36.01
N ASP A 211 -21.44 15.40 -37.09
CA ASP A 211 -22.86 15.05 -37.04
C ASP A 211 -23.08 13.65 -36.43
N ALA A 212 -22.20 12.69 -36.74
CA ALA A 212 -22.25 11.35 -36.12
C ALA A 212 -21.93 11.39 -34.61
N ILE A 213 -21.04 12.29 -34.18
CA ILE A 213 -20.74 12.51 -32.76
C ILE A 213 -21.93 13.17 -32.06
N ILE A 214 -22.58 14.17 -32.69
CA ILE A 214 -23.79 14.82 -32.19
C ILE A 214 -24.93 13.81 -32.02
N ASP A 215 -25.16 12.96 -33.02
CA ASP A 215 -26.17 11.91 -32.95
C ASP A 215 -25.89 10.92 -31.82
N LYS A 216 -24.62 10.52 -31.65
CA LYS A 216 -24.20 9.67 -30.54
C LYS A 216 -24.42 10.35 -29.19
N TYR A 217 -24.05 11.63 -29.03
CA TYR A 217 -24.31 12.41 -27.83
C TYR A 217 -25.81 12.46 -27.51
N ASN A 218 -26.65 12.80 -28.48
CA ASN A 218 -28.10 12.90 -28.30
C ASN A 218 -28.72 11.56 -27.92
N LYS A 219 -28.28 10.45 -28.55
CA LYS A 219 -28.73 9.10 -28.21
C LYS A 219 -28.37 8.70 -26.78
N VAL A 220 -27.12 8.94 -26.37
CA VAL A 220 -26.64 8.62 -25.02
C VAL A 220 -27.32 9.50 -23.98
N LYS A 221 -27.51 10.79 -24.27
CA LYS A 221 -28.24 11.74 -23.43
C LYS A 221 -29.70 11.33 -23.23
N ALA A 222 -30.41 11.01 -24.31
CA ALA A 222 -31.79 10.57 -24.26
C ALA A 222 -31.96 9.27 -23.45
N ALA A 223 -30.94 8.40 -23.45
CA ALA A 223 -30.93 7.19 -22.64
C ALA A 223 -30.52 7.42 -21.17
N GLY A 224 -30.13 8.64 -20.77
CA GLY A 224 -29.62 8.92 -19.42
C GLY A 224 -28.22 8.35 -19.14
N LYS A 225 -27.43 8.07 -20.19
CA LYS A 225 -26.18 7.29 -20.11
C LYS A 225 -24.91 8.11 -20.23
N LEU A 226 -24.99 9.44 -20.06
CA LEU A 226 -23.85 10.35 -20.27
C LEU A 226 -22.65 10.04 -19.36
N TYR A 227 -22.91 9.50 -18.17
CA TYR A 227 -21.91 9.21 -17.14
C TYR A 227 -21.64 7.70 -16.99
N GLU A 228 -22.16 6.85 -17.89
CA GLU A 228 -21.81 5.43 -17.90
C GLU A 228 -20.35 5.24 -18.33
N PRO A 229 -19.59 4.34 -17.68
CA PRO A 229 -18.22 4.02 -18.06
C PRO A 229 -18.12 3.55 -19.51
N CYS A 230 -17.09 4.01 -20.21
CA CYS A 230 -16.75 3.59 -21.56
C CYS A 230 -15.24 3.66 -21.79
N LYS A 231 -14.81 3.34 -23.01
CA LYS A 231 -13.45 3.63 -23.46
C LYS A 231 -13.45 4.89 -24.32
N ASP A 232 -12.43 5.73 -24.14
CA ASP A 232 -12.16 6.83 -25.06
C ASP A 232 -11.54 6.31 -26.38
N ARG A 233 -11.30 7.20 -27.35
CA ARG A 233 -10.63 6.87 -28.62
C ARG A 233 -9.23 6.27 -28.45
N SER A 234 -8.57 6.52 -27.33
CA SER A 234 -7.24 5.98 -27.01
C SER A 234 -7.30 4.65 -26.24
N GLY A 235 -8.50 4.14 -25.91
CA GLY A 235 -8.70 2.91 -25.15
C GLY A 235 -8.58 3.09 -23.63
N ASN A 236 -8.46 4.34 -23.14
CA ASN A 236 -8.42 4.63 -21.71
C ASN A 236 -9.83 4.61 -21.12
N ASP A 237 -9.92 4.35 -19.81
CA ASP A 237 -11.19 4.46 -19.10
C ASP A 237 -11.71 5.89 -19.11
N SER A 238 -12.98 6.04 -19.47
CA SER A 238 -13.67 7.33 -19.54
C SER A 238 -15.18 7.08 -19.33
N TRP A 239 -16.00 8.06 -19.67
CA TRP A 239 -17.45 7.97 -19.71
C TRP A 239 -17.97 8.68 -20.94
N ASN A 240 -19.18 8.28 -21.37
CA ASN A 240 -19.65 8.62 -22.70
C ASN A 240 -19.56 10.12 -23.03
N TRP A 241 -19.92 11.01 -22.10
CA TRP A 241 -19.88 12.45 -22.38
C TRP A 241 -18.45 12.99 -22.52
N LEU A 242 -17.54 12.59 -21.63
CA LEU A 242 -16.13 13.01 -21.70
C LEU A 242 -15.45 12.43 -22.95
N SER A 243 -15.68 11.14 -23.24
CA SER A 243 -15.15 10.48 -24.44
C SER A 243 -15.57 11.20 -25.73
N LEU A 244 -16.83 11.63 -25.83
CA LEU A 244 -17.29 12.38 -27.00
C LEU A 244 -16.61 13.75 -27.11
N GLN A 245 -16.38 14.43 -25.99
CA GLN A 245 -15.63 15.68 -25.99
C GLN A 245 -14.15 15.49 -26.35
N ILE A 246 -13.53 14.38 -25.95
CA ILE A 246 -12.16 14.00 -26.37
C ILE A 246 -12.13 13.75 -27.89
N ASP A 247 -13.14 13.11 -28.46
CA ASP A 247 -13.24 12.89 -29.91
C ASP A 247 -13.32 14.21 -30.68
N ILE A 248 -14.13 15.14 -30.20
CA ILE A 248 -14.26 16.50 -30.75
C ILE A 248 -12.93 17.25 -30.62
N GLN A 249 -12.31 17.20 -29.44
CA GLN A 249 -11.03 17.85 -29.17
C GLN A 249 -9.96 17.41 -30.17
N TRP A 250 -9.92 16.12 -30.49
CA TRP A 250 -8.99 15.57 -31.46
C TRP A 250 -9.22 16.17 -32.85
N LEU A 251 -10.45 16.13 -33.37
CA LEU A 251 -10.81 16.68 -34.69
C LEU A 251 -10.59 18.19 -34.77
N PHE A 252 -10.97 18.93 -33.71
CA PHE A 252 -10.89 20.38 -33.69
C PHE A 252 -9.46 20.89 -33.49
N SER A 253 -8.62 20.15 -32.75
CA SER A 253 -7.23 20.56 -32.48
C SER A 253 -6.40 20.68 -33.76
N ASP A 254 -6.65 19.84 -34.77
CA ASP A 254 -5.92 19.89 -36.03
C ASP A 254 -6.34 21.09 -36.88
N ILE A 255 -7.63 21.47 -36.88
CA ILE A 255 -8.12 22.71 -37.52
C ILE A 255 -7.36 23.92 -36.98
N ILE A 256 -7.33 24.05 -35.65
CA ILE A 256 -6.68 25.16 -34.96
C ILE A 256 -5.16 25.12 -35.16
N GLY A 257 -4.56 23.93 -35.10
CA GLY A 257 -3.14 23.72 -35.34
C GLY A 257 -2.69 24.20 -36.71
N TYR A 258 -3.40 23.81 -37.77
CA TYR A 258 -3.10 24.23 -39.14
C TYR A 258 -3.41 25.71 -39.39
N TYR A 259 -4.50 26.23 -38.82
CA TYR A 259 -4.85 27.65 -38.93
C TYR A 259 -3.72 28.54 -38.37
N TYR A 260 -3.29 28.29 -37.13
CA TYR A 260 -2.21 29.08 -36.51
C TYR A 260 -0.84 28.81 -37.14
N SER A 261 -0.61 27.60 -37.68
CA SER A 261 0.59 27.33 -38.47
C SER A 261 0.62 28.12 -39.77
N ALA A 262 -0.53 28.30 -40.44
CA ALA A 262 -0.63 29.18 -41.60
C ALA A 262 -0.32 30.64 -41.22
N LEU A 263 -0.84 31.15 -40.09
CA LEU A 263 -0.47 32.50 -39.63
C LEU A 263 1.05 32.63 -39.38
N LYS A 264 1.67 31.60 -38.81
CA LYS A 264 3.13 31.55 -38.60
C LYS A 264 3.92 31.53 -39.92
N ASP A 265 3.36 30.96 -40.98
CA ASP A 265 3.94 30.97 -42.32
C ASP A 265 3.83 32.33 -43.04
N GLY A 266 3.26 33.34 -42.39
CA GLY A 266 3.14 34.69 -42.91
C GLY A 266 1.80 35.00 -43.59
N TRP A 267 0.79 34.14 -43.41
CA TRP A 267 -0.59 34.46 -43.73
C TRP A 267 -1.15 35.46 -42.70
N GLU A 268 -1.94 36.42 -43.17
CA GLU A 268 -2.59 37.40 -42.32
C GLU A 268 -4.07 37.07 -42.14
N THR A 269 -4.63 37.36 -40.97
CA THR A 269 -6.05 37.10 -40.66
C THR A 269 -6.99 37.85 -41.62
N THR A 270 -6.52 38.92 -42.25
CA THR A 270 -7.24 39.71 -43.25
C THR A 270 -7.07 39.22 -44.68
N ASP A 271 -6.24 38.21 -44.93
CA ASP A 271 -6.01 37.70 -46.29
C ASP A 271 -7.29 37.11 -46.89
N PRO A 272 -7.60 37.34 -48.17
CA PRO A 272 -8.83 36.84 -48.81
C PRO A 272 -9.02 35.32 -48.73
N ASP A 273 -7.93 34.54 -48.67
CA ASP A 273 -7.99 33.08 -48.56
C ASP A 273 -8.13 32.60 -47.09
N VAL A 274 -7.77 33.44 -46.11
CA VAL A 274 -7.82 33.15 -44.67
C VAL A 274 -9.14 33.62 -44.07
N ASN A 275 -9.64 34.78 -44.49
CA ASN A 275 -10.86 35.37 -43.97
C ASN A 275 -12.08 34.42 -43.98
N PRO A 276 -12.31 33.58 -45.01
CA PRO A 276 -13.38 32.57 -44.99
C PRO A 276 -13.22 31.50 -43.91
N LEU A 277 -11.98 31.23 -43.45
CA LEU A 277 -11.72 30.25 -42.39
C LEU A 277 -12.27 30.71 -41.04
N HIS A 278 -12.31 32.01 -40.74
CA HIS A 278 -12.86 32.49 -39.46
C HIS A 278 -14.32 32.06 -39.28
N ALA A 279 -15.14 32.23 -40.31
CA ALA A 279 -16.53 31.81 -40.28
C ALA A 279 -16.66 30.28 -40.20
N LYS A 280 -15.83 29.54 -40.94
CA LYS A 280 -15.84 28.07 -40.93
C LYS A 280 -15.42 27.49 -39.59
N ILE A 281 -14.34 27.99 -39.00
CA ILE A 281 -13.85 27.57 -37.67
C ILE A 281 -14.86 27.98 -36.59
N GLY A 282 -15.42 29.18 -36.67
CA GLY A 282 -16.48 29.63 -35.77
C GLY A 282 -17.74 28.75 -35.84
N ASN A 283 -18.11 28.28 -37.03
CA ASN A 283 -19.22 27.34 -37.21
C ASN A 283 -18.88 25.95 -36.66
N ALA A 284 -17.65 25.46 -36.87
CA ALA A 284 -17.18 24.20 -36.29
C ALA A 284 -17.20 24.26 -34.75
N ALA A 285 -16.76 25.36 -34.15
CA ALA A 285 -16.82 25.58 -32.70
C ALA A 285 -18.28 25.58 -32.20
N LYS A 286 -19.18 26.30 -32.88
CA LYS A 286 -20.63 26.32 -32.53
C LYS A 286 -21.28 24.94 -32.63
N LYS A 287 -20.88 24.11 -33.61
CA LYS A 287 -21.35 22.71 -33.69
C LYS A 287 -20.82 21.91 -32.50
N ALA A 288 -19.53 22.03 -32.18
CA ALA A 288 -18.91 21.37 -31.04
C ALA A 288 -19.56 21.74 -29.69
N GLU A 289 -19.95 23.00 -29.51
CA GLU A 289 -20.62 23.51 -28.31
C GLU A 289 -21.96 22.82 -28.02
N GLN A 290 -22.65 22.26 -29.03
CA GLN A 290 -23.90 21.53 -28.84
C GLN A 290 -23.75 20.30 -27.92
N MET A 291 -22.53 19.78 -27.79
CA MET A 291 -22.17 18.67 -26.92
C MET A 291 -21.41 19.12 -25.66
N GLY A 292 -21.37 20.43 -25.39
CA GLY A 292 -20.65 21.00 -24.25
C GLY A 292 -19.13 21.09 -24.41
N TYR A 293 -18.61 20.85 -25.62
CA TYR A 293 -17.21 21.13 -25.94
C TYR A 293 -16.96 22.64 -25.89
N TRP A 294 -15.79 23.02 -25.40
CA TRP A 294 -15.35 24.40 -25.31
C TRP A 294 -13.88 24.47 -25.72
N THR A 295 -13.51 25.52 -26.43
CA THR A 295 -12.13 25.79 -26.83
C THR A 295 -11.71 27.18 -26.41
N CYS A 296 -10.44 27.31 -26.05
CA CYS A 296 -9.84 28.62 -25.77
C CYS A 296 -9.43 29.38 -27.03
N ALA A 297 -9.39 28.74 -28.20
CA ALA A 297 -8.93 29.34 -29.46
C ALA A 297 -9.91 30.38 -30.02
N ASN A 298 -9.38 31.48 -30.58
CA ASN A 298 -10.18 32.51 -31.25
C ASN A 298 -9.48 32.95 -32.53
N THR A 299 -10.13 32.74 -33.67
CA THR A 299 -9.58 33.06 -35.00
C THR A 299 -9.45 34.56 -35.28
N SER A 300 -9.96 35.41 -34.40
CA SER A 300 -9.78 36.86 -34.52
C SER A 300 -8.42 37.32 -33.99
N GLU A 301 -7.68 36.44 -33.30
CA GLU A 301 -6.44 36.76 -32.60
C GLU A 301 -5.23 36.56 -33.51
N LYS A 302 -4.33 37.56 -33.51
CA LYS A 302 -3.02 37.42 -34.14
C LYS A 302 -2.16 36.50 -33.28
N LEU A 303 -1.32 35.69 -33.92
CA LEU A 303 -0.36 34.84 -33.23
C LEU A 303 0.81 35.70 -32.71
N ASP A 304 0.68 36.28 -31.53
CA ASP A 304 1.81 36.86 -30.81
C ASP A 304 2.36 35.83 -29.79
N ALA A 305 3.56 35.31 -30.09
CA ALA A 305 4.35 34.40 -29.24
C ALA A 305 3.81 32.97 -28.98
N ALA A 306 2.52 32.67 -29.17
CA ALA A 306 1.97 31.33 -28.88
C ALA A 306 2.29 30.29 -29.97
N ARG A 307 2.64 29.06 -29.58
CA ARG A 307 2.81 27.93 -30.51
C ARG A 307 1.46 27.24 -30.76
N PRO A 308 1.18 26.73 -31.98
CA PRO A 308 -0.04 25.99 -32.27
C PRO A 308 -0.34 24.84 -31.28
N ASP A 309 0.70 24.17 -30.78
CA ASP A 309 0.59 23.08 -29.80
C ASP A 309 0.00 23.49 -28.45
N PHE A 310 0.04 24.79 -28.10
CA PHE A 310 -0.50 25.28 -26.83
C PHE A 310 -2.01 25.11 -26.77
N PHE A 311 -2.74 25.44 -27.84
CA PHE A 311 -4.20 25.35 -27.86
C PHE A 311 -4.69 23.91 -27.64
N LYS A 312 -4.02 22.93 -28.26
CA LYS A 312 -4.32 21.51 -28.05
C LYS A 312 -4.11 21.10 -26.59
N ASN A 313 -3.04 21.56 -25.95
CA ASN A 313 -2.77 21.28 -24.55
C ASN A 313 -3.73 22.01 -23.60
N TRP A 314 -4.13 23.23 -23.94
CA TRP A 314 -5.08 24.03 -23.15
C TRP A 314 -6.48 23.46 -23.17
N ASP A 315 -6.95 22.97 -24.32
CA ASP A 315 -8.24 22.27 -24.38
C ASP A 315 -8.22 20.97 -23.55
N LYS A 316 -7.07 20.26 -23.47
CA LYS A 316 -6.89 19.13 -22.54
C LYS A 316 -6.95 19.55 -21.07
N ILE A 317 -6.36 20.69 -20.70
CA ILE A 317 -6.46 21.22 -19.32
C ILE A 317 -7.93 21.46 -18.96
N ARG A 318 -8.71 22.06 -19.87
CA ARG A 318 -10.14 22.26 -19.66
C ARG A 318 -10.89 20.94 -19.55
N LEU A 319 -10.57 19.94 -20.38
CA LEU A 319 -11.19 18.61 -20.28
C LEU A 319 -10.93 17.97 -18.91
N ASN A 320 -9.72 18.08 -18.35
CA ASN A 320 -9.44 17.62 -16.99
C ASN A 320 -10.27 18.38 -15.93
N ALA A 321 -10.42 19.70 -16.06
CA ALA A 321 -11.25 20.49 -15.14
C ALA A 321 -12.75 20.13 -15.27
N PHE A 322 -13.21 19.83 -16.49
CA PHE A 322 -14.57 19.38 -16.75
C PHE A 322 -14.82 17.98 -16.18
N GLU A 323 -13.86 17.08 -16.38
CA GLU A 323 -13.83 15.75 -15.80
C GLU A 323 -13.94 15.82 -14.27
N ALA A 324 -13.14 16.68 -13.64
CA ALA A 324 -13.18 16.94 -12.20
C ALA A 324 -14.56 17.41 -11.72
N MET A 325 -15.18 18.33 -12.47
CA MET A 325 -16.53 18.81 -12.16
C MET A 325 -17.57 17.69 -12.26
N VAL A 326 -17.53 16.86 -13.29
CA VAL A 326 -18.47 15.74 -13.44
C VAL A 326 -18.27 14.69 -12.36
N LEU A 327 -17.02 14.33 -12.06
CA LEU A 327 -16.68 13.41 -10.96
C LEU A 327 -17.28 13.91 -9.64
N THR A 328 -17.15 15.21 -9.37
CA THR A 328 -17.60 15.84 -8.13
C THR A 328 -19.12 15.94 -8.06
N THR A 329 -19.77 16.46 -9.11
CA THR A 329 -21.18 16.89 -9.07
C THR A 329 -22.16 15.80 -9.51
N GLN A 330 -21.76 14.91 -10.41
CA GLN A 330 -22.64 13.89 -11.00
C GLN A 330 -22.31 12.48 -10.51
N MET A 331 -21.02 12.16 -10.38
CA MET A 331 -20.56 10.81 -10.04
C MET A 331 -20.29 10.61 -8.55
N LYS A 332 -20.49 11.64 -7.73
CA LYS A 332 -20.30 11.62 -6.26
C LYS A 332 -18.88 11.16 -5.84
N ASN A 333 -17.88 11.49 -6.64
CA ASN A 333 -16.47 11.19 -6.40
C ASN A 333 -15.67 12.50 -6.26
N ALA A 334 -16.03 13.28 -5.25
CA ALA A 334 -15.45 14.60 -5.00
C ALA A 334 -13.95 14.56 -4.72
N GLN A 335 -13.43 13.46 -4.17
CA GLN A 335 -12.00 13.30 -3.93
C GLN A 335 -11.20 13.26 -5.24
N GLN A 336 -11.54 12.33 -6.14
CA GLN A 336 -10.87 12.24 -7.44
C GLN A 336 -11.07 13.51 -8.26
N GLY A 337 -12.27 14.12 -8.14
CA GLY A 337 -12.53 15.43 -8.71
C GLY A 337 -11.57 16.51 -8.21
N GLN A 338 -11.28 16.56 -6.91
CA GLN A 338 -10.37 17.55 -6.33
C GLN A 338 -8.93 17.37 -6.82
N GLU A 339 -8.42 16.15 -6.84
CA GLU A 339 -7.08 15.82 -7.33
C GLU A 339 -6.89 16.22 -8.81
N LEU A 340 -7.91 15.95 -9.62
CA LEU A 340 -7.88 16.29 -11.04
C LEU A 340 -8.03 17.80 -11.29
N MET A 341 -8.83 18.50 -10.47
CA MET A 341 -8.93 19.96 -10.52
C MET A 341 -7.60 20.64 -10.15
N GLU A 342 -6.92 20.17 -9.11
CA GLU A 342 -5.59 20.67 -8.74
C GLU A 342 -4.55 20.41 -9.84
N THR A 343 -4.63 19.26 -10.51
CA THR A 343 -3.82 18.98 -11.70
C THR A 343 -4.09 19.97 -12.83
N ALA A 344 -5.36 20.30 -13.09
CA ALA A 344 -5.73 21.29 -14.10
C ALA A 344 -5.20 22.69 -13.75
N LYS A 345 -5.38 23.13 -12.49
CA LYS A 345 -4.87 24.43 -11.99
C LYS A 345 -3.35 24.53 -12.07
N SER A 346 -2.64 23.48 -11.68
CA SER A 346 -1.18 23.40 -11.77
C SER A 346 -0.68 23.54 -13.22
N ARG A 347 -1.40 22.95 -14.18
CA ARG A 347 -1.10 23.09 -15.61
C ARG A 347 -1.40 24.49 -16.15
N VAL A 348 -2.47 25.15 -15.70
CA VAL A 348 -2.72 26.57 -16.00
C VAL A 348 -1.57 27.44 -15.48
N ALA A 349 -1.18 27.26 -14.21
CA ALA A 349 -0.08 28.01 -13.60
C ALA A 349 1.25 27.77 -14.32
N SER A 350 1.51 26.54 -14.78
CA SER A 350 2.69 26.22 -15.59
C SER A 350 2.69 26.94 -16.94
N ALA A 351 1.52 27.07 -17.58
CA ALA A 351 1.37 27.86 -18.80
C ALA A 351 1.57 29.36 -18.55
N GLU A 352 1.08 29.90 -17.44
CA GLU A 352 1.32 31.30 -17.05
C GLU A 352 2.81 31.57 -16.81
N LYS A 353 3.47 30.65 -16.11
CA LYS A 353 4.91 30.72 -15.85
C LYS A 353 5.72 30.75 -17.15
N TYR A 354 5.35 29.96 -18.16
CA TYR A 354 6.03 29.97 -19.47
C TYR A 354 6.08 31.39 -20.08
N PHE A 355 4.96 32.11 -20.12
CA PHE A 355 4.95 33.49 -20.66
C PHE A 355 5.74 34.46 -19.77
N SER A 356 5.66 34.29 -18.44
CA SER A 356 6.43 35.09 -17.49
C SER A 356 7.94 34.90 -17.66
N ASP A 357 8.40 33.66 -17.83
CA ASP A 357 9.82 33.32 -18.00
C ASP A 357 10.37 33.85 -19.34
N GLU A 358 9.53 33.90 -20.38
CA GLU A 358 9.85 34.51 -21.69
C GLU A 358 9.78 36.05 -21.66
N GLY A 359 9.37 36.67 -20.54
CA GLY A 359 9.18 38.12 -20.43
C GLY A 359 8.05 38.65 -21.32
N THR A 360 7.08 37.80 -21.67
CA THR A 360 5.97 38.11 -22.58
C THR A 360 4.65 38.19 -21.82
N GLN A 361 3.69 38.95 -22.35
CA GLN A 361 2.34 38.98 -21.80
C GLN A 361 1.65 37.63 -22.07
N PRO A 362 0.81 37.12 -21.14
CA PRO A 362 0.02 35.92 -21.38
C PRO A 362 -0.87 36.06 -22.62
N HIS A 363 -0.87 35.04 -23.48
CA HIS A 363 -1.76 35.01 -24.64
C HIS A 363 -3.24 35.08 -24.20
N PRO A 364 -4.13 35.84 -24.87
CA PRO A 364 -5.54 36.00 -24.47
C PRO A 364 -6.31 34.69 -24.25
N ALA A 365 -6.01 33.66 -25.04
CA ALA A 365 -6.58 32.32 -24.86
C ALA A 365 -6.25 31.66 -23.51
N LEU A 366 -5.08 31.91 -22.92
CA LEU A 366 -4.74 31.41 -21.59
C LEU A 366 -5.60 32.07 -20.51
N LEU A 367 -5.92 33.37 -20.66
CA LEU A 367 -6.83 34.06 -19.75
C LEU A 367 -8.26 33.50 -19.82
N ARG A 368 -8.72 33.14 -21.02
CA ARG A 368 -10.01 32.43 -21.20
C ARG A 368 -9.98 31.05 -20.55
N LEU A 369 -8.92 30.27 -20.74
CA LEU A 369 -8.75 28.97 -20.09
C LEU A 369 -8.81 29.11 -18.57
N LYS A 370 -8.06 30.06 -18.00
CA LYS A 370 -8.05 30.32 -16.55
C LYS A 370 -9.45 30.65 -16.03
N THR A 371 -10.19 31.48 -16.76
CA THR A 371 -11.56 31.86 -16.41
C THR A 371 -12.49 30.64 -16.44
N GLU A 372 -12.38 29.79 -17.46
CA GLU A 372 -13.21 28.59 -17.59
C GLU A 372 -12.88 27.52 -16.53
N VAL A 373 -11.60 27.31 -16.22
CA VAL A 373 -11.17 26.41 -15.13
C VAL A 373 -11.69 26.91 -13.79
N ALA A 374 -11.61 28.21 -13.50
CA ALA A 374 -12.16 28.79 -12.28
C ALA A 374 -13.69 28.65 -12.21
N ARG A 375 -14.40 28.77 -13.35
CA ARG A 375 -15.85 28.53 -13.42
C ARG A 375 -16.21 27.09 -13.07
N LEU A 376 -15.48 26.12 -13.62
CA LEU A 376 -15.67 24.69 -13.34
C LEU A 376 -15.31 24.33 -11.89
N GLU A 377 -14.26 24.94 -11.33
CA GLU A 377 -13.89 24.79 -9.91
C GLU A 377 -15.01 25.26 -8.99
N LYS A 378 -15.65 26.39 -9.31
CA LYS A 378 -16.78 26.91 -8.53
C LYS A 378 -17.97 25.94 -8.47
N GLU A 379 -18.21 25.15 -9.53
CA GLU A 379 -19.24 24.10 -9.50
C GLU A 379 -18.90 22.94 -8.55
N CYS A 380 -17.61 22.75 -8.23
CA CYS A 380 -17.12 21.68 -7.37
C CYS A 380 -17.11 22.03 -5.87
N GLU A 381 -17.27 23.32 -5.52
CA GLU A 381 -16.98 23.87 -4.18
C GLU A 381 -17.67 23.09 -3.04
N ALA A 382 -18.96 22.79 -3.19
CA ALA A 382 -19.71 22.02 -2.19
C ALA A 382 -19.19 20.57 -2.04
N GLY A 383 -18.84 19.93 -3.15
CA GLY A 383 -18.28 18.58 -3.14
C GLY A 383 -16.88 18.54 -2.54
N PHE A 384 -16.01 19.49 -2.86
CA PHE A 384 -14.68 19.60 -2.27
C PHE A 384 -14.74 19.84 -0.76
N LYS A 385 -15.67 20.66 -0.29
CA LYS A 385 -15.91 20.84 1.16
C LYS A 385 -16.30 19.52 1.84
N SER A 386 -17.17 18.73 1.21
CA SER A 386 -17.54 17.41 1.73
C SER A 386 -16.38 16.41 1.73
N ALA A 387 -15.51 16.43 0.71
CA ALA A 387 -14.34 15.56 0.65
C ALA A 387 -13.28 15.92 1.70
N GLY A 388 -13.11 17.22 1.99
CA GLY A 388 -12.26 17.69 3.09
C GLY A 388 -12.71 17.12 4.44
N ASN A 389 -14.01 17.21 4.75
CA ASN A 389 -14.56 16.65 5.99
C ASN A 389 -14.31 15.14 6.11
N ALA A 390 -14.44 14.38 5.01
CA ALA A 390 -14.20 12.93 5.04
C ALA A 390 -12.76 12.57 5.40
N LYS A 391 -11.76 13.36 4.96
CA LYS A 391 -10.36 13.16 5.36
C LYS A 391 -10.16 13.41 6.85
N ASP A 392 -10.71 14.52 7.35
CA ASP A 392 -10.60 14.89 8.77
C ASP A 392 -11.31 13.86 9.67
N GLU A 393 -12.49 13.38 9.26
CA GLU A 393 -13.25 12.35 9.97
C GLU A 393 -12.50 11.01 10.01
N ALA A 394 -11.92 10.56 8.89
CA ALA A 394 -11.14 9.33 8.84
C ALA A 394 -9.87 9.42 9.71
N TYR A 395 -9.17 10.55 9.68
CA TYR A 395 -7.99 10.77 10.51
C TYR A 395 -8.34 10.78 12.01
N ALA A 396 -9.38 11.53 12.40
CA ALA A 396 -9.85 11.58 13.78
C ALA A 396 -10.33 10.20 14.28
N ALA A 397 -11.02 9.42 13.43
CA ALA A 397 -11.42 8.06 13.77
C ALA A 397 -10.21 7.14 13.99
N TRP A 398 -9.18 7.27 13.14
CA TRP A 398 -7.93 6.51 13.30
C TRP A 398 -7.16 6.93 14.56
N GLU A 399 -7.08 8.21 14.89
CA GLU A 399 -6.44 8.68 16.13
C GLU A 399 -7.19 8.16 17.37
N ALA A 400 -8.52 8.18 17.35
CA ALA A 400 -9.34 7.63 18.43
C ALA A 400 -9.11 6.12 18.60
N LEU A 401 -8.99 5.37 17.50
CA LEU A 401 -8.65 3.95 17.50
C LEU A 401 -7.25 3.73 18.09
N ASN A 402 -6.27 4.55 17.70
CA ASN A 402 -4.90 4.45 18.18
C ASN A 402 -4.80 4.75 19.68
N ALA A 403 -5.47 5.80 20.16
CA ALA A 403 -5.53 6.13 21.58
C ALA A 403 -6.14 5.00 22.42
N GLU A 404 -7.18 4.35 21.89
CA GLU A 404 -7.79 3.20 22.54
C GLU A 404 -6.83 2.00 22.60
N LYS A 405 -6.08 1.76 21.51
CA LYS A 405 -5.06 0.70 21.48
C LYS A 405 -3.95 0.97 22.50
N GLU A 406 -3.51 2.22 22.63
CA GLU A 406 -2.52 2.59 23.65
C GLU A 406 -3.04 2.38 25.08
N ARG A 407 -4.30 2.75 25.35
CA ARG A 407 -4.95 2.48 26.64
C ARG A 407 -4.99 0.98 26.96
N LEU A 408 -5.22 0.14 25.96
CA LEU A 408 -5.33 -1.31 26.10
C LEU A 408 -4.00 -2.07 25.91
N ASN A 409 -2.90 -1.37 25.66
CA ASN A 409 -1.65 -1.99 25.24
C ASN A 409 -1.13 -3.04 26.23
N ASN A 410 -1.25 -2.79 27.54
CA ASN A 410 -0.79 -3.71 28.57
C ASN A 410 -1.57 -5.04 28.56
N ILE A 411 -2.91 -4.99 28.58
CA ILE A 411 -3.72 -6.21 28.58
C ILE A 411 -3.62 -6.96 27.24
N MET A 412 -3.52 -6.24 26.12
CA MET A 412 -3.31 -6.85 24.81
C MET A 412 -1.96 -7.57 24.73
N TYR A 413 -0.90 -7.01 25.34
CA TYR A 413 0.41 -7.63 25.43
C TYR A 413 0.41 -8.87 26.35
N GLU A 414 -0.26 -8.81 27.50
CA GLU A 414 -0.44 -9.96 28.38
C GLU A 414 -1.18 -11.11 27.68
N ILE A 415 -2.27 -10.81 26.94
CA ILE A 415 -3.01 -11.79 26.13
C ILE A 415 -2.14 -12.39 25.03
N GLU A 416 -1.31 -11.58 24.37
CA GLU A 416 -0.46 -12.04 23.28
C GLU A 416 0.61 -13.03 23.74
N ASN A 417 1.25 -12.75 24.88
CA ASN A 417 2.34 -13.57 25.42
C ASN A 417 1.84 -14.80 26.17
N GLY A 418 0.69 -14.70 26.86
CA GLY A 418 0.03 -15.81 27.53
C GLY A 418 0.77 -16.44 28.72
N GLN A 419 1.91 -15.89 29.12
CA GLN A 419 2.66 -16.35 30.29
C GLN A 419 2.27 -15.54 31.52
N ILE A 420 1.43 -16.13 32.38
CA ILE A 420 0.95 -15.50 33.61
C ILE A 420 1.57 -16.23 34.80
N HIS A 421 2.18 -15.48 35.73
CA HIS A 421 2.74 -16.04 36.94
C HIS A 421 1.61 -16.49 37.90
N PRO A 422 1.76 -17.60 38.66
CA PRO A 422 0.68 -18.11 39.51
C PRO A 422 0.10 -17.12 40.53
N ASN A 423 0.91 -16.20 41.04
CA ASN A 423 0.45 -15.17 41.98
C ASN A 423 -0.47 -14.12 41.33
N ASP A 424 -0.47 -14.01 40.00
CA ASP A 424 -1.14 -12.94 39.26
C ASP A 424 -2.41 -13.44 38.56
N TYR A 425 -2.78 -14.72 38.74
CA TYR A 425 -3.94 -15.33 38.08
C TYR A 425 -5.24 -14.58 38.33
N VAL A 426 -5.51 -14.19 39.58
CA VAL A 426 -6.75 -13.48 39.94
C VAL A 426 -6.83 -12.14 39.21
N GLU A 427 -5.78 -11.32 39.33
CA GLU A 427 -5.73 -9.99 38.71
C GLU A 427 -5.84 -10.08 37.18
N PHE A 428 -5.13 -11.04 36.57
CA PHE A 428 -5.17 -11.22 35.13
C PHE A 428 -6.55 -11.64 34.63
N ILE A 429 -7.19 -12.60 35.30
CA ILE A 429 -8.54 -13.07 34.93
C ILE A 429 -9.55 -11.92 35.00
N GLU A 430 -9.47 -11.07 36.02
CA GLU A 430 -10.34 -9.89 36.13
C GLU A 430 -10.11 -8.88 35.00
N LYS A 431 -8.84 -8.59 34.65
CA LYS A 431 -8.50 -7.73 33.51
C LYS A 431 -9.02 -8.28 32.20
N LEU A 432 -8.83 -9.58 31.96
CA LEU A 432 -9.27 -10.24 30.73
C LEU A 432 -10.81 -10.26 30.62
N GLU A 433 -11.52 -10.55 31.71
CA GLU A 433 -12.98 -10.48 31.71
C GLU A 433 -13.49 -9.06 31.43
N LYS A 434 -12.84 -8.03 31.99
CA LYS A 434 -13.17 -6.63 31.69
C LYS A 434 -12.93 -6.33 30.20
N PHE A 435 -11.81 -6.80 29.66
CA PHE A 435 -11.48 -6.63 28.25
C PHE A 435 -12.55 -7.26 27.35
N GLU A 436 -12.96 -8.50 27.62
CA GLU A 436 -13.98 -9.19 26.83
C GLU A 436 -15.36 -8.52 26.93
N LYS A 437 -15.78 -8.13 28.13
CA LYS A 437 -17.12 -7.57 28.37
C LYS A 437 -17.29 -6.13 27.90
N THR A 438 -16.25 -5.30 28.02
CA THR A 438 -16.36 -3.85 27.82
C THR A 438 -15.37 -3.35 26.77
N ASP A 439 -14.06 -3.50 27.02
CA ASP A 439 -13.05 -2.82 26.21
C ASP A 439 -13.05 -3.32 24.74
N SER A 440 -13.36 -4.60 24.53
CA SER A 440 -13.45 -5.18 23.19
C SER A 440 -14.65 -4.65 22.40
N ALA A 441 -15.73 -4.25 23.07
CA ALA A 441 -16.89 -3.63 22.43
C ALA A 441 -16.56 -2.19 22.01
N ASP A 442 -15.92 -1.42 22.89
CA ASP A 442 -15.49 -0.05 22.60
C ASP A 442 -14.49 -0.01 21.44
N MET A 443 -13.52 -0.94 21.41
CA MET A 443 -12.59 -1.06 20.29
C MET A 443 -13.31 -1.39 18.98
N ARG A 444 -14.27 -2.34 18.98
CA ARG A 444 -15.07 -2.67 17.80
C ARG A 444 -15.87 -1.47 17.30
N ALA A 445 -16.47 -0.68 18.20
CA ALA A 445 -17.20 0.52 17.83
C ALA A 445 -16.30 1.57 17.14
N LYS A 446 -15.06 1.74 17.61
CA LYS A 446 -14.08 2.63 16.97
C LYS A 446 -13.64 2.13 15.60
N ILE A 447 -13.44 0.82 15.45
CA ILE A 447 -13.16 0.19 14.15
C ILE A 447 -14.33 0.41 13.17
N GLU A 448 -15.58 0.27 13.64
CA GLU A 448 -16.77 0.53 12.82
C GLU A 448 -16.86 2.00 12.39
N ILE A 449 -16.55 2.95 13.28
CA ILE A 449 -16.51 4.38 12.94
C ILE A 449 -15.48 4.64 11.84
N LEU A 450 -14.27 4.09 11.94
CA LEU A 450 -13.25 4.19 10.90
C LEU A 450 -13.73 3.57 9.57
N GLY A 451 -14.41 2.42 9.65
CA GLY A 451 -14.93 1.71 8.49
C GLY A 451 -16.10 2.38 7.78
N LYS A 452 -16.80 3.34 8.40
CA LYS A 452 -17.83 4.17 7.73
C LYS A 452 -17.24 5.03 6.62
N THR A 453 -16.00 5.48 6.77
CA THR A 453 -15.33 6.37 5.81
C THR A 453 -14.43 5.58 4.86
N CYS A 454 -13.78 4.53 5.35
CA CYS A 454 -12.73 3.81 4.60
C CYS A 454 -13.12 2.38 4.22
N GLY A 455 -14.34 1.94 4.56
CA GLY A 455 -14.81 0.57 4.37
C GLY A 455 -14.46 -0.36 5.54
N ASN A 456 -15.29 -1.38 5.75
CA ASN A 456 -15.13 -2.36 6.84
C ASN A 456 -14.22 -3.55 6.49
N ASP A 457 -13.71 -3.60 5.25
CA ASP A 457 -12.85 -4.68 4.81
C ASP A 457 -11.41 -4.46 5.31
N THR A 458 -10.99 -5.27 6.28
CA THR A 458 -9.66 -5.14 6.91
C THR A 458 -8.51 -5.39 5.92
N GLU A 459 -8.72 -6.18 4.86
CA GLU A 459 -7.69 -6.42 3.84
C GLU A 459 -7.50 -5.20 2.92
N ASN A 460 -8.59 -4.47 2.65
CA ASN A 460 -8.60 -3.30 1.78
C ASN A 460 -8.51 -1.96 2.54
N LEU A 461 -8.64 -1.96 3.86
CA LEU A 461 -8.62 -0.76 4.71
C LEU A 461 -7.33 0.05 4.53
N GLU A 462 -6.19 -0.61 4.36
CA GLU A 462 -4.92 0.06 4.10
C GLU A 462 -4.98 0.90 2.83
N ALA A 463 -5.36 0.27 1.71
CA ALA A 463 -5.43 0.93 0.42
C ALA A 463 -6.47 2.06 0.42
N ALA A 464 -7.58 1.88 1.14
CA ALA A 464 -8.60 2.93 1.29
C ALA A 464 -8.08 4.13 2.09
N MET A 465 -7.38 3.88 3.20
CA MET A 465 -6.75 4.93 4.02
C MET A 465 -5.62 5.63 3.28
N GLU A 466 -4.74 4.90 2.59
CA GLU A 466 -3.67 5.49 1.78
C GLU A 466 -4.24 6.33 0.64
N LYS A 467 -5.32 5.85 0.00
CA LYS A 467 -6.02 6.62 -1.03
C LYS A 467 -6.57 7.92 -0.46
N LEU A 468 -7.14 7.91 0.74
CA LEU A 468 -7.82 9.07 1.33
C LEU A 468 -6.85 10.08 1.97
N LEU A 469 -5.89 9.59 2.75
CA LEU A 469 -4.99 10.37 3.61
C LEU A 469 -3.55 10.44 3.08
N GLY A 470 -3.22 9.65 2.07
CA GLY A 470 -1.83 9.43 1.65
C GLY A 470 -1.12 8.38 2.52
N LYS A 471 0.18 8.19 2.27
CA LYS A 471 0.99 7.27 3.07
C LYS A 471 1.12 7.75 4.52
N ASN A 472 1.09 6.81 5.45
CA ASN A 472 1.26 7.11 6.87
C ASN A 472 2.66 7.71 7.14
N PRO A 473 2.75 8.92 7.75
CA PRO A 473 4.03 9.54 8.06
C PRO A 473 4.90 8.73 9.03
N SER A 474 4.30 7.89 9.86
CA SER A 474 5.00 7.03 10.82
C SER A 474 5.71 5.82 10.18
N GLY A 475 5.42 5.55 8.89
CA GLY A 475 5.92 4.38 8.18
C GLY A 475 5.19 3.06 8.49
N TRP A 476 4.19 3.09 9.39
CA TRP A 476 3.35 1.95 9.72
C TRP A 476 2.06 1.92 8.88
N ASP A 477 1.58 0.71 8.56
CA ASP A 477 0.27 0.50 7.94
C ASP A 477 -0.85 1.20 8.74
N TRP A 478 -1.70 1.99 8.09
CA TRP A 478 -2.90 2.57 8.70
C TRP A 478 -3.80 1.51 9.35
N SER A 479 -3.85 0.33 8.75
CA SER A 479 -4.64 -0.84 9.17
C SER A 479 -4.01 -1.66 10.30
N ALA A 480 -2.79 -1.33 10.76
CA ALA A 480 -2.04 -2.14 11.73
C ALA A 480 -2.82 -2.39 13.04
N ASN A 481 -3.49 -1.35 13.57
CA ASN A 481 -4.23 -1.44 14.82
C ASN A 481 -5.43 -2.41 14.72
N VAL A 482 -6.14 -2.40 13.58
CA VAL A 482 -7.27 -3.31 13.33
C VAL A 482 -6.78 -4.75 13.23
N LYS A 483 -5.71 -5.00 12.45
CA LYS A 483 -5.08 -6.31 12.30
C LYS A 483 -4.58 -6.85 13.64
N TYR A 484 -3.97 -6.00 14.46
CA TYR A 484 -3.46 -6.38 15.78
C TYR A 484 -4.62 -6.75 16.73
N PHE A 485 -5.69 -5.97 16.76
CA PHE A 485 -6.84 -6.28 17.60
C PHE A 485 -7.52 -7.60 17.22
N ASP A 486 -7.68 -7.89 15.93
CA ASP A 486 -8.21 -9.19 15.47
C ASP A 486 -7.31 -10.37 15.89
N LYS A 487 -5.98 -10.19 15.81
CA LYS A 487 -5.01 -11.16 16.35
C LYS A 487 -5.22 -11.41 17.84
N ILE A 488 -5.42 -10.36 18.65
CA ILE A 488 -5.66 -10.49 20.09
C ILE A 488 -6.97 -11.23 20.37
N LEU A 489 -8.06 -10.91 19.69
CA LEU A 489 -9.34 -11.61 19.88
C LEU A 489 -9.22 -13.11 19.61
N LYS A 490 -8.48 -13.51 18.57
CA LYS A 490 -8.24 -14.92 18.23
C LYS A 490 -7.37 -15.66 19.26
N LYS A 491 -6.60 -14.95 20.09
CA LYS A 491 -5.73 -15.51 21.13
C LYS A 491 -6.45 -15.85 22.43
N ILE A 492 -7.60 -15.22 22.70
CA ILE A 492 -8.31 -15.35 23.99
C ILE A 492 -8.76 -16.79 24.24
N THR A 493 -9.40 -17.46 23.27
CA THR A 493 -9.91 -18.83 23.48
C THR A 493 -8.80 -19.85 23.76
N PRO A 494 -7.70 -19.91 22.97
CA PRO A 494 -6.55 -20.75 23.32
C PRO A 494 -5.95 -20.41 24.68
N LEU A 495 -5.77 -19.12 24.99
CA LEU A 495 -5.23 -18.67 26.27
C LEU A 495 -6.11 -19.11 27.45
N ARG A 496 -7.44 -19.12 27.27
CA ARG A 496 -8.38 -19.60 28.29
C ARG A 496 -8.09 -21.04 28.69
N LYS A 497 -7.92 -21.89 27.69
CA LYS A 497 -7.58 -23.29 27.86
C LYS A 497 -6.20 -23.48 28.50
N ASP A 498 -5.17 -22.84 27.96
CA ASP A 498 -3.78 -23.02 28.42
C ASP A 498 -3.62 -22.62 29.90
N LEU A 499 -4.23 -21.50 30.30
CA LEU A 499 -4.18 -21.04 31.68
C LEU A 499 -5.07 -21.88 32.61
N GLY A 500 -6.20 -22.42 32.13
CA GLY A 500 -6.98 -23.43 32.85
C GLY A 500 -6.16 -24.69 33.17
N GLU A 501 -5.41 -25.21 32.20
CA GLU A 501 -4.49 -26.35 32.38
C GLU A 501 -3.33 -26.03 33.34
N ALA A 502 -2.78 -24.81 33.28
CA ALA A 502 -1.75 -24.36 34.22
C ALA A 502 -2.27 -24.29 35.66
N ILE A 503 -3.47 -23.72 35.87
CA ILE A 503 -4.13 -23.67 37.19
C ILE A 503 -4.40 -25.10 37.70
N ALA A 504 -4.88 -26.00 36.84
CA ALA A 504 -5.11 -27.40 37.19
C ALA A 504 -3.82 -28.10 37.66
N THR A 505 -2.71 -27.84 36.96
CA THR A 505 -1.39 -28.38 37.31
C THR A 505 -0.90 -27.85 38.66
N GLN A 506 -1.02 -26.54 38.89
CA GLN A 506 -0.67 -25.93 40.17
C GLN A 506 -1.54 -26.48 41.31
N ALA A 507 -2.84 -26.65 41.08
CA ALA A 507 -3.77 -27.19 42.06
C ALA A 507 -3.41 -28.65 42.43
N LYS A 508 -3.07 -29.49 41.44
CA LYS A 508 -2.58 -30.87 41.69
C LYS A 508 -1.31 -30.89 42.54
N GLN A 509 -0.34 -30.02 42.24
CA GLN A 509 0.91 -29.91 43.01
C GLN A 509 0.65 -29.45 44.45
N ASN A 510 -0.20 -28.43 44.62
CA ASN A 510 -0.59 -27.94 45.93
C ASN A 510 -1.26 -29.05 46.76
N LEU A 511 -2.21 -29.78 46.17
CA LEU A 511 -2.89 -30.89 46.85
C LEU A 511 -1.92 -31.93 47.39
N GLN A 512 -0.92 -32.33 46.59
CA GLN A 512 0.11 -33.30 47.00
C GLN A 512 1.00 -32.78 48.13
N GLY A 513 1.21 -31.46 48.20
CA GLY A 513 2.08 -30.81 49.18
C GLY A 513 1.43 -30.52 50.53
N ILE A 514 0.10 -30.51 50.64
CA ILE A 514 -0.60 -30.06 51.86
C ILE A 514 -0.19 -30.85 53.11
N GLY A 515 0.05 -32.16 52.98
CA GLY A 515 0.46 -33.01 54.10
C GLY A 515 1.82 -32.66 54.72
N SER A 516 2.62 -31.80 54.08
CA SER A 516 3.90 -31.32 54.63
C SER A 516 3.78 -30.09 55.55
N TYR A 517 2.64 -29.40 55.53
CA TYR A 517 2.41 -28.24 56.39
C TYR A 517 2.09 -28.66 57.84
N ALA A 518 2.32 -27.73 58.77
CA ALA A 518 1.93 -27.88 60.17
C ALA A 518 0.41 -28.07 60.32
N ASP A 519 0.00 -28.86 61.31
CA ASP A 519 -1.39 -29.28 61.56
C ASP A 519 -2.39 -28.10 61.52
N ASP A 520 -2.03 -26.95 62.08
CA ASP A 520 -2.86 -25.75 62.17
C ASP A 520 -3.02 -24.98 60.85
N LEU A 521 -2.12 -25.21 59.88
CA LEU A 521 -2.14 -24.53 58.58
C LEU A 521 -2.86 -25.33 57.49
N ARG A 522 -3.01 -26.66 57.64
CA ARG A 522 -3.53 -27.52 56.57
C ARG A 522 -4.94 -27.15 56.14
N ALA A 523 -5.84 -26.89 57.09
CA ALA A 523 -7.22 -26.49 56.79
C ALA A 523 -7.26 -25.19 55.96
N LYS A 524 -6.41 -24.21 56.30
CA LYS A 524 -6.28 -22.98 55.52
C LYS A 524 -5.76 -23.27 54.11
N LYS A 525 -4.78 -24.16 53.96
CA LYS A 525 -4.23 -24.54 52.64
C LYS A 525 -5.23 -25.28 51.76
N PHE A 526 -6.10 -26.11 52.33
CA PHE A 526 -7.23 -26.68 51.58
C PHE A 526 -8.23 -25.60 51.14
N GLY A 527 -8.49 -24.59 51.98
CA GLY A 527 -9.29 -23.42 51.60
C GLY A 527 -8.69 -22.66 50.41
N GLU A 528 -7.42 -22.27 50.50
CA GLU A 528 -6.69 -21.60 49.41
C GLU A 528 -6.69 -22.42 48.11
N LEU A 529 -6.56 -23.75 48.21
CA LEU A 529 -6.62 -24.64 47.06
C LEU A 529 -8.03 -24.70 46.44
N LYS A 530 -9.08 -24.69 47.26
CA LYS A 530 -10.47 -24.66 46.78
C LYS A 530 -10.74 -23.39 46.00
N ASP A 531 -10.30 -22.23 46.51
CA ASP A 531 -10.43 -20.95 45.85
C ASP A 531 -9.69 -20.94 44.50
N LEU A 532 -8.49 -21.51 44.43
CA LEU A 532 -7.72 -21.65 43.19
C LEU A 532 -8.44 -22.52 42.14
N VAL A 533 -9.02 -23.66 42.55
CA VAL A 533 -9.78 -24.53 41.64
C VAL A 533 -11.03 -23.81 41.12
N GLN A 534 -11.74 -23.10 41.99
CA GLN A 534 -12.91 -22.30 41.59
C GLN A 534 -12.55 -21.17 40.64
N LEU A 535 -11.43 -20.48 40.87
CA LEU A 535 -10.90 -19.48 39.95
C LEU A 535 -10.62 -20.09 38.57
N GLY A 536 -9.98 -21.25 38.53
CA GLY A 536 -9.74 -22.00 37.30
C GLY A 536 -11.04 -22.33 36.55
N LEU A 537 -12.07 -22.82 37.26
CA LEU A 537 -13.36 -23.17 36.65
C LEU A 537 -14.17 -21.95 36.20
N ARG A 538 -14.03 -20.81 36.86
CA ARG A 538 -14.60 -19.54 36.39
C ARG A 538 -14.01 -19.16 35.03
N TYR A 539 -12.74 -19.51 34.81
CA TYR A 539 -11.99 -19.11 33.63
C TYR A 539 -12.05 -20.13 32.48
N ASP A 540 -11.99 -21.43 32.78
CA ASP A 540 -12.22 -22.54 31.87
C ASP A 540 -13.24 -23.54 32.48
N PRO A 541 -14.56 -23.29 32.31
CA PRO A 541 -15.61 -24.10 32.90
C PRO A 541 -15.68 -25.55 32.39
N HIS A 542 -15.01 -25.84 31.27
CA HIS A 542 -15.02 -27.15 30.63
C HIS A 542 -13.76 -27.97 30.94
N ASN A 543 -12.87 -27.45 31.78
CA ASN A 543 -11.64 -28.12 32.17
C ASN A 543 -11.92 -29.36 33.03
N THR A 544 -11.77 -30.55 32.45
CA THR A 544 -12.08 -31.81 33.14
C THR A 544 -11.20 -32.04 34.37
N ASP A 545 -9.94 -31.61 34.35
CA ASP A 545 -9.03 -31.74 35.48
C ASP A 545 -9.46 -30.88 36.67
N LEU A 546 -9.89 -29.64 36.42
CA LEU A 546 -10.40 -28.76 37.47
C LEU A 546 -11.74 -29.25 38.04
N ILE A 547 -12.64 -29.75 37.18
CA ILE A 547 -13.91 -30.34 37.62
C ILE A 547 -13.65 -31.52 38.55
N ASP A 548 -12.73 -32.42 38.19
CA ASP A 548 -12.33 -33.55 39.02
C ASP A 548 -11.71 -33.12 40.35
N LEU A 549 -10.94 -32.03 40.35
CA LEU A 549 -10.27 -31.52 41.55
C LEU A 549 -11.25 -30.99 42.59
N VAL A 550 -12.42 -30.47 42.21
CA VAL A 550 -13.42 -29.95 43.17
C VAL A 550 -13.75 -31.00 44.24
N ASN A 551 -14.12 -32.21 43.81
CA ASN A 551 -14.50 -33.28 44.73
C ASN A 551 -13.27 -33.85 45.46
N LYS A 552 -12.14 -34.02 44.75
CA LYS A 552 -10.91 -34.57 45.34
C LYS A 552 -10.35 -33.69 46.45
N VAL A 553 -10.45 -32.36 46.34
CA VAL A 553 -10.01 -31.42 47.37
C VAL A 553 -10.88 -31.56 48.62
N ASP A 554 -12.19 -31.59 48.47
CA ASP A 554 -13.12 -31.74 49.60
C ASP A 554 -12.97 -33.12 50.29
N GLU A 555 -12.84 -34.20 49.52
CA GLU A 555 -12.56 -35.54 50.04
C GLU A 555 -11.22 -35.62 50.78
N SER A 556 -10.17 -35.02 50.22
CA SER A 556 -8.84 -35.00 50.84
C SER A 556 -8.80 -34.14 52.09
N ALA A 557 -9.53 -33.02 52.11
CA ALA A 557 -9.65 -32.17 53.29
C ALA A 557 -10.36 -32.90 54.44
N ALA A 558 -11.46 -33.59 54.14
CA ALA A 558 -12.17 -34.39 55.14
C ALA A 558 -11.32 -35.57 55.64
N GLY A 559 -10.59 -36.23 54.73
CA GLY A 559 -9.66 -37.31 55.05
C GLY A 559 -8.50 -36.88 55.93
N ASP A 560 -7.83 -35.76 55.60
CA ASP A 560 -6.75 -35.19 56.41
C ASP A 560 -7.25 -34.74 57.78
N ALA A 561 -8.41 -34.08 57.85
CA ALA A 561 -9.03 -33.69 59.12
C ALA A 561 -9.32 -34.89 60.02
N ALA A 562 -9.87 -35.98 59.47
CA ALA A 562 -10.13 -37.22 60.21
C ALA A 562 -8.82 -37.90 60.67
N ALA A 563 -7.82 -37.96 59.78
CA ALA A 563 -6.51 -38.52 60.09
C ALA A 563 -5.79 -37.72 61.19
N LEU A 564 -5.84 -36.39 61.11
CA LEU A 564 -5.27 -35.50 62.10
C LEU A 564 -5.99 -35.64 63.46
N ALA A 565 -7.32 -35.67 63.47
CA ALA A 565 -8.09 -35.90 64.70
C ALA A 565 -7.71 -37.24 65.36
N LYS A 566 -7.55 -38.30 64.57
CA LYS A 566 -7.05 -39.59 65.05
C LYS A 566 -5.63 -39.48 65.62
N GLN A 567 -4.70 -38.82 64.92
CA GLN A 567 -3.34 -38.61 65.42
C GLN A 567 -3.33 -37.82 66.73
N ILE A 568 -4.14 -36.76 66.85
CA ILE A 568 -4.25 -35.95 68.08
C ILE A 568 -4.74 -36.82 69.25
N ALA A 569 -5.71 -37.69 69.02
CA ALA A 569 -6.23 -38.62 70.03
C ALA A 569 -5.18 -39.67 70.45
N GLU A 570 -4.41 -40.21 69.50
CA GLU A 570 -3.43 -41.27 69.75
C GLU A 570 -2.09 -40.77 70.34
N ARG A 571 -1.74 -39.49 70.13
CA ARG A 571 -0.49 -38.88 70.61
C ARG A 571 -0.35 -39.00 72.13
N GLN A 572 0.73 -39.63 72.58
CA GLN A 572 1.05 -39.80 74.00
C GLN A 572 2.11 -38.79 74.45
N TRP A 573 1.99 -38.32 75.68
CA TRP A 573 3.03 -37.50 76.31
C TRP A 573 4.29 -38.35 76.52
N PRO A 574 5.46 -37.93 76.02
CA PRO A 574 6.65 -38.77 76.03
C PRO A 574 7.23 -39.00 77.44
N GLY A 575 6.96 -38.08 78.37
CA GLY A 575 7.54 -38.10 79.72
C GLY A 575 9.04 -37.76 79.72
N ASP A 576 9.62 -37.71 80.91
CA ASP A 576 11.06 -37.48 81.05
C ASP A 576 11.87 -38.66 80.51
N HIS A 577 13.00 -38.35 79.87
CA HIS A 577 13.92 -39.36 79.39
C HIS A 577 14.40 -40.26 80.55
N LYS A 578 14.07 -41.57 80.49
CA LYS A 578 14.24 -42.54 81.59
C LYS A 578 15.68 -42.71 82.09
N GLY A 579 16.67 -42.32 81.29
CA GLY A 579 18.09 -42.40 81.62
C GLY A 579 18.81 -41.06 81.52
N PHE A 580 18.15 -39.96 81.88
CA PHE A 580 18.80 -38.65 81.90
C PHE A 580 20.06 -38.68 82.80
N SER A 581 21.22 -38.40 82.20
CA SER A 581 22.53 -38.45 82.87
C SER A 581 23.19 -37.08 83.00
N GLY A 582 22.51 -36.02 82.56
CA GLY A 582 23.02 -34.66 82.66
C GLY A 582 22.94 -34.09 84.08
N PRO A 583 23.68 -33.00 84.36
CA PRO A 583 23.55 -32.28 85.62
C PRO A 583 22.14 -31.68 85.81
N GLY A 584 21.68 -31.69 87.07
CA GLY A 584 20.32 -31.33 87.50
C GLY A 584 19.37 -32.54 87.53
N THR A 585 18.26 -32.44 88.29
CA THR A 585 17.21 -33.46 88.22
C THR A 585 16.14 -33.07 87.19
N PRO A 586 15.47 -34.05 86.53
CA PRO A 586 14.39 -33.74 85.59
C PRO A 586 13.29 -32.84 86.18
N ALA A 587 12.94 -33.03 87.45
CA ALA A 587 11.94 -32.20 88.12
C ALA A 587 12.36 -30.73 88.22
N GLU A 588 13.61 -30.45 88.64
CA GLU A 588 14.14 -29.09 88.75
C GLU A 588 14.26 -28.41 87.38
N LEU A 589 14.75 -29.16 86.39
CA LEU A 589 14.95 -28.66 85.03
C LEU A 589 13.62 -28.39 84.31
N ASN A 590 12.61 -29.26 84.49
CA ASN A 590 11.26 -29.05 83.98
C ASN A 590 10.62 -27.80 84.59
N GLN A 591 10.77 -27.59 85.91
CA GLN A 591 10.24 -26.38 86.54
C GLN A 591 10.95 -25.13 86.02
N ALA A 592 12.28 -25.15 85.90
CA ALA A 592 13.03 -24.02 85.36
C ALA A 592 12.64 -23.69 83.90
N ALA A 593 12.33 -24.71 83.09
CA ALA A 593 11.84 -24.53 81.72
C ALA A 593 10.45 -23.89 81.69
N LEU A 594 9.53 -24.33 82.57
CA LEU A 594 8.20 -23.74 82.72
C LEU A 594 8.25 -22.29 83.19
N ASP A 595 9.07 -22.00 84.20
CA ASP A 595 9.23 -20.65 84.75
C ASP A 595 9.81 -19.70 83.71
N TYR A 596 10.86 -20.14 83.00
CA TYR A 596 11.43 -19.38 81.90
C TYR A 596 10.40 -19.12 80.81
N PHE A 597 9.70 -20.15 80.34
CA PHE A 597 8.69 -20.01 79.30
C PHE A 597 7.59 -19.02 79.72
N ASN A 598 6.96 -19.23 80.87
CA ASN A 598 5.85 -18.39 81.36
C ASN A 598 6.28 -16.95 81.67
N SER A 599 7.56 -16.70 81.94
CA SER A 599 8.09 -15.35 82.12
C SER A 599 8.43 -14.62 80.81
N THR A 600 8.52 -15.34 79.68
CA THR A 600 9.00 -14.80 78.40
C THR A 600 8.03 -14.99 77.23
N CYS A 601 7.01 -15.84 77.37
CA CYS A 601 6.03 -16.13 76.34
C CYS A 601 5.04 -14.97 76.11
N ARG A 602 4.23 -15.09 75.06
CA ARG A 602 3.19 -14.09 74.79
C ARG A 602 2.12 -14.14 75.90
N PRO A 603 1.43 -13.03 76.22
CA PRO A 603 0.41 -13.02 77.27
C PRO A 603 -0.75 -14.01 77.07
N ILE A 604 -0.97 -14.44 75.83
CA ILE A 604 -1.99 -15.42 75.43
C ILE A 604 -1.53 -16.88 75.60
N GLU A 605 -0.28 -17.11 76.01
CA GLU A 605 0.35 -18.43 76.11
C GLU A 605 0.58 -18.79 77.57
N LYS A 606 0.35 -20.05 77.93
CA LYS A 606 0.62 -20.56 79.27
C LYS A 606 1.14 -21.98 79.20
N ALA A 607 2.37 -22.20 79.67
CA ALA A 607 2.94 -23.53 79.83
C ALA A 607 2.49 -24.19 81.13
N HIS A 608 2.08 -25.45 81.02
CA HIS A 608 1.51 -26.24 82.10
C HIS A 608 2.39 -27.42 82.52
N LYS A 609 3.09 -28.03 81.57
CA LYS A 609 3.94 -29.20 81.81
C LYS A 609 5.15 -29.18 80.90
N ALA A 610 6.31 -29.58 81.40
CA ALA A 610 7.50 -29.81 80.61
C ALA A 610 8.04 -31.21 80.91
N CYS A 611 8.71 -31.82 79.92
CA CYS A 611 9.54 -33.01 80.14
C CYS A 611 10.77 -32.99 79.24
N ILE A 612 11.89 -33.50 79.77
CA ILE A 612 13.15 -33.58 79.04
C ILE A 612 13.10 -34.75 78.07
N VAL A 613 13.43 -34.50 76.81
CA VAL A 613 13.38 -35.51 75.74
C VAL A 613 14.74 -36.17 75.51
N GLU A 614 15.80 -35.47 75.85
CA GLU A 614 17.18 -35.88 75.60
C GLU A 614 17.81 -36.60 76.80
N SER A 615 18.86 -37.38 76.54
CA SER A 615 19.58 -38.12 77.57
C SER A 615 20.60 -37.28 78.34
N ASP A 616 21.11 -36.20 77.77
CA ASP A 616 22.04 -35.23 78.39
C ASP A 616 21.94 -33.89 77.64
N TRP A 617 22.50 -32.84 78.25
CA TRP A 617 22.76 -31.55 77.61
C TRP A 617 23.69 -31.68 76.40
N TYR A 618 23.38 -30.94 75.34
CA TYR A 618 24.21 -30.88 74.14
C TYR A 618 24.78 -29.48 73.92
N CYS A 619 25.92 -29.43 73.23
CA CYS A 619 26.56 -28.17 72.86
C CYS A 619 25.77 -27.53 71.72
N PHE A 620 25.11 -26.40 72.01
CA PHE A 620 24.34 -25.66 71.01
C PHE A 620 25.24 -24.76 70.16
N LYS A 621 26.21 -24.11 70.79
CA LYS A 621 27.11 -23.15 70.12
C LYS A 621 28.55 -23.29 70.61
N ARG A 622 29.49 -23.12 69.68
CA ARG A 622 30.93 -23.01 69.92
C ARG A 622 31.46 -21.66 69.45
N ASN A 623 32.51 -21.15 70.08
CA ASN A 623 33.22 -19.97 69.59
C ASN A 623 34.16 -20.31 68.41
N ILE A 624 34.82 -19.29 67.87
CA ILE A 624 35.80 -19.43 66.77
C ILE A 624 36.99 -20.35 67.08
N PHE A 625 37.25 -20.63 68.36
CA PHE A 625 38.29 -21.54 68.85
C PHE A 625 37.76 -22.96 69.10
N GLY A 626 36.50 -23.25 68.74
CA GLY A 626 35.87 -24.56 68.92
C GLY A 626 35.46 -24.88 70.35
N GLN A 627 35.55 -23.94 71.29
CA GLN A 627 35.15 -24.14 72.69
C GLN A 627 33.62 -24.01 72.84
N PRO A 628 32.94 -24.88 73.60
CA PRO A 628 31.52 -24.70 73.94
C PRO A 628 31.31 -23.37 74.66
N ILE A 629 30.36 -22.57 74.16
CA ILE A 629 29.95 -21.30 74.80
C ILE A 629 28.48 -21.27 75.17
N GLN A 630 27.70 -22.25 74.73
CA GLN A 630 26.28 -22.35 75.05
C GLN A 630 25.86 -23.81 75.05
N TRP A 631 25.12 -24.20 76.09
CA TRP A 631 24.51 -25.52 76.22
C TRP A 631 23.02 -25.41 76.02
N ALA A 632 22.41 -26.46 75.49
CA ALA A 632 20.97 -26.56 75.35
C ALA A 632 20.48 -27.93 75.85
N LEU A 633 19.20 -27.94 76.21
CA LEU A 633 18.46 -29.14 76.52
C LEU A 633 17.07 -29.03 75.92
N THR A 634 16.64 -30.06 75.19
CA THR A 634 15.33 -30.07 74.50
C THR A 634 14.23 -30.66 75.38
N PHE A 635 13.12 -29.93 75.46
CA PHE A 635 11.92 -30.28 76.21
C PHE A 635 10.71 -30.39 75.29
N TRP A 636 9.77 -31.25 75.64
CA TRP A 636 8.38 -31.08 75.23
C TRP A 636 7.65 -30.25 76.28
N VAL A 637 6.97 -29.19 75.86
CA VAL A 637 6.23 -28.27 76.72
C VAL A 637 4.77 -28.24 76.30
N ALA A 638 3.85 -28.55 77.23
CA ALA A 638 2.41 -28.46 77.04
C ALA A 638 1.97 -27.03 77.30
N VAL A 639 1.40 -26.39 76.28
CA VAL A 639 1.07 -24.96 76.25
C VAL A 639 -0.38 -24.76 75.85
N ASP A 640 -1.11 -24.02 76.66
CA ASP A 640 -2.40 -23.42 76.28
C ASP A 640 -2.12 -22.11 75.54
N VAL A 641 -2.83 -21.91 74.44
CA VAL A 641 -2.82 -20.68 73.64
C VAL A 641 -4.26 -20.20 73.51
N GLU A 642 -4.56 -19.03 74.05
CA GLU A 642 -5.90 -18.43 74.02
C GLU A 642 -6.39 -18.29 72.56
N GLY A 643 -7.60 -18.78 72.29
CA GLY A 643 -8.22 -18.76 70.97
C GLY A 643 -7.75 -19.84 70.00
N GLU A 644 -6.70 -20.62 70.32
CA GLU A 644 -6.22 -21.73 69.47
C GLU A 644 -6.38 -23.11 70.12
N THR A 645 -6.29 -23.19 71.44
CA THR A 645 -6.48 -24.40 72.26
C THR A 645 -7.81 -24.35 73.01
N ASN A 646 -8.26 -25.49 73.55
CA ASN A 646 -9.51 -25.59 74.31
C ASN A 646 -9.34 -26.54 75.50
N ASP A 647 -10.40 -26.75 76.28
CA ASP A 647 -10.36 -27.58 77.48
C ASP A 647 -10.01 -29.06 77.20
N GLU A 648 -10.06 -29.52 75.95
CA GLU A 648 -9.73 -30.89 75.56
C GLU A 648 -8.34 -31.04 74.91
N GLU A 649 -7.72 -29.95 74.44
CA GLU A 649 -6.53 -29.99 73.59
C GLU A 649 -5.50 -28.95 73.99
N VAL A 650 -4.24 -29.36 74.01
CA VAL A 650 -3.08 -28.49 74.25
C VAL A 650 -2.13 -28.56 73.08
N TYR A 651 -1.27 -27.56 72.93
CA TYR A 651 -0.09 -27.72 72.09
C TYR A 651 1.05 -28.38 72.88
N ALA A 652 1.67 -29.40 72.32
CA ALA A 652 2.98 -29.89 72.71
C ALA A 652 4.04 -29.24 71.82
N TRP A 653 4.88 -28.39 72.41
CA TRP A 653 5.97 -27.68 71.74
C TRP A 653 7.30 -28.35 72.05
N SER A 654 8.10 -28.67 71.02
CA SER A 654 9.48 -29.10 71.20
C SER A 654 10.36 -27.85 71.24
N ILE A 655 10.94 -27.57 72.40
CA ILE A 655 11.68 -26.34 72.67
C ILE A 655 13.05 -26.72 73.24
N SER A 656 14.11 -26.25 72.60
CA SER A 656 15.45 -26.29 73.20
C SER A 656 15.62 -25.03 74.05
N PHE A 657 15.80 -25.18 75.36
CA PHE A 657 16.13 -24.06 76.24
C PHE A 657 17.65 -23.97 76.41
N LEU A 658 18.18 -22.75 76.36
CA LEU A 658 19.60 -22.49 76.22
C LEU A 658 20.15 -21.72 77.42
N THR A 659 21.37 -22.03 77.81
CA THR A 659 22.13 -21.28 78.82
C THR A 659 22.60 -19.92 78.27
N ALA A 660 23.25 -19.11 79.11
CA ALA A 660 23.93 -17.90 78.66
C ALA A 660 25.06 -18.22 77.67
N GLU A 661 25.32 -17.32 76.72
CA GLU A 661 26.44 -17.47 75.79
C GLU A 661 27.75 -16.96 76.42
N ASN A 662 28.53 -17.84 77.05
CA ASN A 662 29.83 -17.53 77.66
C ASN A 662 30.77 -18.75 77.69
N VAL A 663 32.08 -18.50 77.62
CA VAL A 663 33.08 -19.56 77.86
C VAL A 663 32.98 -20.05 79.31
N GLY A 664 32.91 -21.36 79.50
CA GLY A 664 32.83 -21.98 80.82
C GLY A 664 31.44 -21.90 81.48
N VAL A 665 30.38 -21.58 80.71
CA VAL A 665 29.01 -21.60 81.24
C VAL A 665 28.62 -23.03 81.68
N ASP A 666 28.02 -23.13 82.87
CA ASP A 666 27.54 -24.39 83.42
C ASP A 666 26.35 -24.95 82.63
N LYS A 667 26.24 -26.29 82.60
CA LYS A 667 25.06 -27.02 82.09
C LYS A 667 23.91 -26.95 83.12
N ALA A 668 23.41 -25.75 83.38
CA ALA A 668 22.38 -25.53 84.40
C ALA A 668 21.52 -24.28 84.07
N PRO A 669 20.26 -24.22 84.57
CA PRO A 669 19.49 -22.97 84.57
C PRO A 669 20.18 -21.89 85.43
N PRO A 670 19.84 -20.59 85.26
CA PRO A 670 18.68 -20.07 84.52
C PRO A 670 18.88 -20.10 83.01
N PHE A 671 17.83 -20.52 82.29
CA PHE A 671 17.77 -20.38 80.84
C PHE A 671 17.73 -18.90 80.43
N LYS A 672 18.34 -18.59 79.29
CA LYS A 672 18.45 -17.24 78.75
C LYS A 672 17.83 -17.11 77.36
N MET A 673 17.69 -18.21 76.63
CA MET A 673 17.08 -18.23 75.30
C MET A 673 16.28 -19.53 75.11
N ALA A 674 15.40 -19.53 74.11
CA ALA A 674 14.66 -20.71 73.66
C ALA A 674 14.68 -20.80 72.13
N ALA A 675 14.82 -22.00 71.59
CA ALA A 675 14.69 -22.31 70.17
C ALA A 675 13.53 -23.28 69.96
N PHE A 676 12.56 -22.90 69.12
CA PHE A 676 11.36 -23.68 68.85
C PHE A 676 11.59 -24.62 67.67
N ASN A 677 11.56 -25.93 67.94
CA ASN A 677 11.88 -26.96 66.95
C ASN A 677 10.62 -27.51 66.25
N GLY A 678 9.46 -27.42 66.91
CA GLY A 678 8.18 -27.84 66.33
C GLY A 678 7.04 -27.77 67.31
N LYS A 679 5.80 -27.81 66.80
CA LYS A 679 4.58 -27.87 67.61
C LYS A 679 3.61 -28.91 67.06
N LYS A 680 2.86 -29.55 67.95
CA LYS A 680 1.81 -30.53 67.63
C LYS A 680 0.65 -30.37 68.59
N ARG A 681 -0.59 -30.63 68.16
CA ARG A 681 -1.74 -30.74 69.06
C ARG A 681 -1.78 -32.09 69.75
N MET A 682 -2.26 -32.14 70.99
CA MET A 682 -2.42 -33.36 71.77
C MET A 682 -3.66 -33.23 72.65
N LYS A 683 -4.36 -34.34 72.91
CA LYS A 683 -5.41 -34.32 73.93
C LYS A 683 -4.84 -33.97 75.30
N ARG A 684 -5.46 -33.01 75.99
CA ARG A 684 -5.10 -32.56 77.33
C ARG A 684 -4.99 -33.72 78.32
N ALA A 685 -5.94 -34.65 78.24
CA ALA A 685 -5.97 -35.88 79.04
C ALA A 685 -4.75 -36.80 78.85
N ASN A 686 -4.03 -36.68 77.73
CA ASN A 686 -2.81 -37.46 77.48
C ASN A 686 -1.57 -36.83 78.14
N VAL A 687 -1.68 -35.61 78.69
CA VAL A 687 -0.61 -34.93 79.42
C VAL A 687 -0.77 -35.15 80.93
N PRO A 688 0.20 -35.81 81.61
CA PRO A 688 0.07 -36.12 83.03
C PRO A 688 -0.11 -34.88 83.91
N GLY A 689 -1.19 -34.89 84.69
CA GLY A 689 -1.52 -33.82 85.64
C GLY A 689 -2.38 -32.70 85.06
N LEU A 690 -2.73 -32.75 83.77
CA LEU A 690 -3.75 -31.89 83.18
C LEU A 690 -5.06 -32.69 83.08
N LYS A 691 -6.15 -32.12 83.59
CA LYS A 691 -7.50 -32.65 83.44
C LYS A 691 -8.30 -31.72 82.56
#